data_AF-A0A8S3ZEH3-F1
#
_entry.id   AF-A0A8S3ZEH3-F1
#
_cell.length_a   1.000
_cell.length_b   1.000
_cell.length_c   1.000
_cell.angle_alpha   90.00
_cell.angle_beta   90.00
_cell.angle_gamma   90.00
#
_symmetry.space_group_name_H-M   'P 1'
#
loop_
_entity.id
_entity.type
_entity.pdbx_description
1 polymer ?
#
loop_
_entity_poly.entity_id
_entity_poly.type
_entity_poly.pdbx_seq_one_letter_code
_entity_poly.pdbx_strand_id
1 'polypeptide(L)'
;MMNGCIPRNLRCYWIHLRHFKRQKLPILPVQNVPSRRKRSLLYGFIVLTAVGSGGAFLFSAEQVDWSRLCGSIFQSLNDRILQSVVSPDTLWVGLEDDWPVYMSAPHHNELSSRVLMYVSDIINFNINQIWDWLFPWEQSKSDDPWVLLELTRSSNFWIRQMGVASLADKVNWPSYKYRLVAQACDHRTTVALARYPHASDAYFLPQPRIHPSKYSILHDLKDQLSKLPMPPSVNSCTMYYRFVSLDQDYMFQKDLLGMDFLAHSYTLPGEEEKKNEQAIGFCLEGISSYTSDPQYATMFVENCGLAVLQQLLEEIPENWVQLYVATILSNLSMVPDLLDAIVSTGWVYVLRLWSRSSNAALSLLALTTLANLDRDWIYRDFYQDMVLLHPTQRNSQPFYADVVLVHGLRGGAVKTWRQRDPDKDNQQNQCVCSPCWPKDWLASDCPNLRIISIGYNSSLHRWGDSCPYEQEKRTIDGRSRELLKKLQKAGVGSRPIIWIGHSMGGLLIKQILSLGQQENEFSQFASQTQGVIFYSVPHHGSSVVDVLMYAKYLLFPSVEVQEMHTHSPKLSLLHQEFVNFMTVNSIPCLSFGENAKTTFGRTLPKVLVVPLESSDPGIGKFVSVPNDHINTCKPCSKDDIIYQLTCSFVRDILHQIRR
;
A
#
# COMPACT_ATOMS: atom_id res chain seq x y z
N MET A 1 -32.28 -8.69 -10.05
CA MET A 1 -32.71 -9.84 -10.88
C MET A 1 -32.69 -9.42 -12.34
N MET A 2 -31.68 -9.87 -13.10
CA MET A 2 -31.82 -10.49 -14.42
C MET A 2 -30.46 -11.11 -14.73
N ASN A 3 -30.46 -12.44 -14.78
CA ASN A 3 -29.34 -13.32 -15.11
C ASN A 3 -29.12 -13.34 -16.62
N GLY A 4 -27.86 -13.52 -17.05
CA GLY A 4 -27.51 -13.71 -18.46
C GLY A 4 -26.10 -14.28 -18.67
N CYS A 5 -25.89 -15.52 -18.20
CA CYS A 5 -24.90 -16.52 -18.63
C CYS A 5 -23.46 -16.12 -19.00
N ILE A 6 -22.56 -16.38 -18.06
CA ILE A 6 -21.16 -16.78 -18.30
C ILE A 6 -21.15 -18.22 -18.85
N PRO A 7 -20.42 -18.57 -19.92
CA PRO A 7 -20.16 -19.96 -20.27
C PRO A 7 -19.24 -20.60 -19.22
N ARG A 8 -19.77 -21.53 -18.44
CA ARG A 8 -19.00 -22.54 -17.72
C ARG A 8 -18.35 -23.45 -18.78
N ASN A 9 -17.05 -23.33 -19.05
CA ASN A 9 -16.15 -24.42 -19.52
C ASN A 9 -14.72 -23.95 -19.90
N LEU A 10 -14.08 -23.12 -19.07
CA LEU A 10 -12.62 -22.93 -19.12
C LEU A 10 -11.96 -23.82 -18.06
N ARG A 11 -11.71 -25.09 -18.40
CA ARG A 11 -10.69 -25.90 -17.73
C ARG A 11 -9.41 -25.81 -18.55
N CYS A 12 -8.46 -24.99 -18.12
CA CYS A 12 -7.11 -25.01 -18.64
C CYS A 12 -6.44 -26.34 -18.25
N TYR A 13 -6.23 -27.24 -19.21
CA TYR A 13 -5.24 -28.31 -19.05
C TYR A 13 -3.88 -27.77 -19.46
N TRP A 14 -3.02 -27.50 -18.48
CA TRP A 14 -1.57 -27.49 -18.69
C TRP A 14 -1.12 -28.94 -18.85
N ILE A 15 -0.81 -29.38 -20.08
CA ILE A 15 -0.08 -30.63 -20.29
C ILE A 15 1.35 -30.28 -20.64
N HIS A 16 2.23 -30.65 -19.71
CA HIS A 16 3.67 -30.75 -19.90
C HIS A 16 4.02 -31.42 -21.24
N LEU A 17 4.86 -30.76 -22.05
CA LEU A 17 5.68 -31.41 -23.06
C LEU A 17 6.60 -32.44 -22.38
N ARG A 18 6.14 -33.69 -22.25
CA ARG A 18 7.01 -34.84 -21.98
C ARG A 18 7.38 -35.50 -23.29
N HIS A 19 8.68 -35.64 -23.50
CA HIS A 19 9.30 -36.46 -24.54
C HIS A 19 8.60 -37.83 -24.67
N PHE A 20 7.95 -38.08 -25.81
CA PHE A 20 7.60 -39.44 -26.19
C PHE A 20 8.81 -40.14 -26.81
N LYS A 21 9.28 -41.16 -26.09
CA LYS A 21 10.23 -42.17 -26.56
C LYS A 21 9.69 -42.86 -27.81
N ARG A 22 10.56 -43.09 -28.79
CA ARG A 22 10.34 -44.01 -29.92
C ARG A 22 9.79 -45.35 -29.42
N GLN A 23 8.54 -45.66 -29.71
CA GLN A 23 8.03 -47.03 -29.69
C GLN A 23 7.85 -47.51 -31.14
N LYS A 24 8.45 -48.67 -31.40
CA LYS A 24 8.43 -49.37 -32.68
C LYS A 24 7.02 -49.87 -32.97
N LEU A 25 6.48 -49.49 -34.13
CA LEU A 25 5.28 -50.11 -34.70
C LEU A 25 5.56 -51.57 -35.11
N PRO A 26 4.59 -52.49 -34.97
CA PRO A 26 4.75 -53.86 -35.42
C PRO A 26 4.72 -53.92 -36.96
N ILE A 27 5.62 -54.75 -37.48
CA ILE A 27 5.82 -55.03 -38.90
C ILE A 27 4.68 -55.93 -39.39
N LEU A 28 3.97 -55.52 -40.44
CA LEU A 28 3.15 -56.40 -41.28
C LEU A 28 3.80 -56.53 -42.67
N PRO A 29 3.62 -57.67 -43.36
CA PRO A 29 4.61 -58.21 -44.27
C PRO A 29 4.62 -57.50 -45.62
N VAL A 30 5.83 -57.42 -46.17
CA VAL A 30 6.14 -56.92 -47.50
C VAL A 30 5.46 -57.78 -48.57
N GLN A 31 4.67 -57.15 -49.44
CA GLN A 31 4.51 -57.60 -50.82
C GLN A 31 5.02 -56.52 -51.77
N ASN A 32 5.79 -56.97 -52.75
CA ASN A 32 6.66 -56.24 -53.67
C ASN A 32 5.98 -55.05 -54.38
N VAL A 33 6.69 -53.91 -54.50
CA VAL A 33 6.79 -52.98 -55.65
C VAL A 33 7.75 -51.81 -55.27
N PRO A 34 8.50 -51.22 -56.23
CA PRO A 34 9.93 -50.96 -56.05
C PRO A 34 10.31 -49.58 -55.48
N SER A 35 11.55 -49.54 -54.99
CA SER A 35 12.33 -48.40 -54.52
C SER A 35 12.01 -47.04 -55.17
N ARG A 36 11.46 -46.10 -54.39
CA ARG A 36 11.64 -44.66 -54.66
C ARG A 36 11.98 -43.89 -53.37
N ARG A 37 13.00 -43.04 -53.53
CA ARG A 37 13.73 -42.21 -52.57
C ARG A 37 12.87 -41.61 -51.44
N LYS A 38 13.39 -41.67 -50.21
CA LYS A 38 12.94 -40.82 -49.08
C LYS A 38 13.00 -39.34 -49.48
N ARG A 39 11.84 -38.70 -49.67
CA ARG A 39 11.71 -37.24 -49.52
C ARG A 39 11.07 -37.00 -48.16
N SER A 40 11.78 -36.31 -47.27
CA SER A 40 11.18 -35.77 -46.04
C SER A 40 10.34 -34.56 -46.41
N LEU A 41 9.02 -34.75 -46.50
CA LEU A 41 8.06 -33.66 -46.60
C LEU A 41 7.99 -32.96 -45.23
N LEU A 42 8.33 -31.67 -45.20
CA LEU A 42 8.08 -30.82 -44.03
C LEU A 42 6.61 -30.38 -44.08
N TYR A 43 5.83 -30.75 -43.07
CA TYR A 43 4.46 -30.26 -42.91
C TYR A 43 4.44 -29.16 -41.85
N GLY A 44 3.84 -28.02 -42.17
CA GLY A 44 3.53 -26.96 -41.20
C GLY A 44 2.07 -27.07 -40.75
N PHE A 45 1.81 -26.93 -39.45
CA PHE A 45 0.46 -26.96 -38.87
C PHE A 45 0.00 -25.56 -38.48
N ILE A 46 -1.21 -25.18 -38.90
CA ILE A 46 -1.97 -24.07 -38.30
C ILE A 46 -3.32 -24.66 -37.90
N VAL A 47 -3.59 -24.69 -36.59
CA VAL A 47 -4.88 -25.13 -36.03
C VAL A 47 -5.58 -23.89 -35.50
N LEU A 48 -6.72 -23.56 -36.10
CA LEU A 48 -7.61 -22.49 -35.62
C LEU A 48 -8.96 -23.11 -35.26
N THR A 49 -9.25 -23.16 -33.98
CA THR A 49 -10.56 -23.60 -33.45
C THR A 49 -11.42 -22.38 -33.17
N ALA A 50 -12.53 -22.24 -33.90
CA ALA A 50 -13.62 -21.35 -33.52
C ALA A 50 -14.74 -22.16 -32.85
N VAL A 51 -15.53 -21.50 -31.98
CA VAL A 51 -16.60 -22.14 -31.20
C VAL A 51 -17.59 -22.86 -32.13
N GLY A 52 -17.61 -24.19 -32.05
CA GLY A 52 -18.63 -25.06 -32.68
C GLY A 52 -18.21 -25.82 -33.94
N SER A 53 -17.04 -25.57 -34.54
CA SER A 53 -16.46 -26.46 -35.57
C SER A 53 -14.95 -26.24 -35.67
N GLY A 54 -14.16 -27.29 -35.53
CA GLY A 54 -12.70 -27.23 -35.65
C GLY A 54 -12.24 -27.86 -36.94
N GLY A 55 -11.69 -27.10 -37.88
CA GLY A 55 -11.05 -27.64 -39.08
C GLY A 55 -9.53 -27.51 -38.99
N ALA A 56 -8.80 -28.59 -39.28
CA ALA A 56 -7.35 -28.53 -39.47
C ALA A 56 -7.03 -28.63 -40.97
N PHE A 57 -6.28 -27.66 -41.50
CA PHE A 57 -5.81 -27.69 -42.90
C PHE A 57 -4.35 -28.12 -42.95
N LEU A 58 -4.06 -29.10 -43.81
CA LEU A 58 -2.72 -29.63 -44.01
C LEU A 58 -2.19 -29.16 -45.37
N PHE A 59 -1.18 -28.29 -45.38
CA PHE A 59 -0.52 -27.86 -46.62
C PHE A 59 0.81 -28.60 -46.81
N SER A 60 0.99 -29.17 -48.00
CA SER A 60 2.25 -29.76 -48.43
C SER A 60 3.18 -28.66 -48.96
N ALA A 61 4.26 -28.38 -48.23
CA ALA A 61 5.23 -27.38 -48.61
C ALA A 61 6.17 -27.89 -49.71
N GLU A 62 5.84 -27.63 -50.98
CA GLU A 62 6.85 -27.54 -52.04
C GLU A 62 6.80 -26.20 -52.82
N GLN A 63 5.84 -25.28 -52.60
CA GLN A 63 5.72 -24.04 -53.40
C GLN A 63 5.16 -22.80 -52.66
N VAL A 64 5.58 -22.49 -51.43
CA VAL A 64 5.18 -21.21 -50.79
C VAL A 64 6.40 -20.38 -50.41
N ASP A 65 6.69 -19.36 -51.21
CA ASP A 65 7.70 -18.34 -50.93
C ASP A 65 7.08 -17.21 -50.10
N TRP A 66 7.32 -17.28 -48.79
CA TRP A 66 6.73 -16.41 -47.77
C TRP A 66 7.16 -14.94 -47.87
N SER A 67 8.23 -14.64 -48.63
CA SER A 67 8.75 -13.28 -48.79
C SER A 67 7.83 -12.35 -49.61
N ARG A 68 6.87 -12.91 -50.36
CA ARG A 68 5.95 -12.15 -51.23
C ARG A 68 4.58 -11.84 -50.62
N LEU A 69 4.30 -12.27 -49.39
CA LEU A 69 2.97 -12.14 -48.77
C LEU A 69 2.67 -10.76 -48.13
N CYS A 70 3.67 -9.87 -48.01
CA CYS A 70 3.54 -8.63 -47.25
C CYS A 70 3.19 -7.36 -48.05
N GLY A 71 2.66 -7.45 -49.28
CA GLY A 71 2.30 -6.26 -50.05
C GLY A 71 1.02 -6.44 -50.87
N SER A 72 0.00 -5.64 -50.55
CA SER A 72 -1.17 -5.21 -51.37
C SER A 72 -1.91 -6.20 -52.30
N ILE A 73 -1.71 -7.52 -52.18
CA ILE A 73 -2.35 -8.53 -53.04
C ILE A 73 -3.31 -9.38 -52.22
N PHE A 74 -4.43 -8.82 -51.73
CA PHE A 74 -5.51 -9.64 -51.15
C PHE A 74 -6.72 -9.79 -52.07
N GLN A 75 -6.88 -8.95 -53.10
CA GLN A 75 -7.96 -9.12 -54.08
C GLN A 75 -7.61 -10.09 -55.23
N SER A 76 -6.33 -10.18 -55.66
CA SER A 76 -5.96 -11.10 -56.75
C SER A 76 -5.56 -12.51 -56.28
N LEU A 77 -5.57 -12.75 -54.96
CA LEU A 77 -5.24 -14.05 -54.37
C LEU A 77 -6.38 -15.07 -54.56
N ASN A 78 -7.62 -14.58 -54.72
CA ASN A 78 -8.83 -15.40 -54.82
C ASN A 78 -8.82 -16.31 -56.07
N ASP A 79 -8.51 -15.75 -57.25
CA ASP A 79 -8.58 -16.53 -58.50
C ASP A 79 -7.35 -17.42 -58.73
N ARG A 80 -6.16 -17.00 -58.28
CA ARG A 80 -4.92 -17.75 -58.52
C ARG A 80 -4.73 -18.93 -57.57
N ILE A 81 -5.18 -18.85 -56.32
CA ILE A 81 -5.09 -20.00 -55.39
C ILE A 81 -6.14 -21.05 -55.76
N LEU A 82 -7.36 -20.64 -56.11
CA LEU A 82 -8.41 -21.55 -56.55
C LEU A 82 -8.05 -22.28 -57.87
N GLN A 83 -7.28 -21.65 -58.76
CA GLN A 83 -6.83 -22.29 -60.02
C GLN A 83 -5.49 -23.04 -59.93
N SER A 84 -4.60 -22.72 -58.98
CA SER A 84 -3.25 -23.31 -58.93
C SER A 84 -3.03 -24.41 -57.90
N VAL A 85 -3.96 -24.60 -56.94
CA VAL A 85 -3.78 -25.57 -55.84
C VAL A 85 -4.57 -26.87 -56.03
N VAL A 86 -5.47 -26.95 -57.02
CA VAL A 86 -6.32 -28.13 -57.20
C VAL A 86 -6.00 -28.80 -58.53
N SER A 87 -5.15 -29.84 -58.50
CA SER A 87 -5.24 -30.88 -59.53
C SER A 87 -6.63 -31.53 -59.41
N PRO A 88 -7.29 -31.94 -60.51
CA PRO A 88 -8.70 -32.33 -60.51
C PRO A 88 -9.06 -33.48 -59.56
N ASP A 89 -8.07 -34.23 -59.08
CA ASP A 89 -8.29 -35.41 -58.26
C ASP A 89 -7.74 -35.20 -56.84
N THR A 90 -8.67 -35.13 -55.89
CA THR A 90 -8.54 -35.34 -54.43
C THR A 90 -8.06 -34.18 -53.54
N LEU A 91 -9.02 -33.54 -52.86
CA LEU A 91 -8.82 -32.72 -51.66
C LEU A 91 -9.10 -33.59 -50.42
N TRP A 92 -8.24 -33.55 -49.41
CA TRP A 92 -8.41 -34.34 -48.17
C TRP A 92 -8.75 -33.42 -47.00
N VAL A 93 -9.91 -33.65 -46.37
CA VAL A 93 -10.39 -32.91 -45.19
C VAL A 93 -10.74 -33.91 -44.10
N GLY A 94 -10.27 -33.66 -42.87
CA GLY A 94 -10.55 -34.51 -41.70
C GLY A 94 -11.07 -33.68 -40.54
N LEU A 95 -12.05 -34.25 -39.82
CA LEU A 95 -12.59 -33.77 -38.55
C LEU A 95 -12.37 -34.88 -37.52
N GLU A 96 -11.84 -34.53 -36.35
CA GLU A 96 -11.53 -35.50 -35.29
C GLU A 96 -12.77 -35.70 -34.40
N ASP A 97 -13.45 -36.83 -34.58
CA ASP A 97 -13.83 -37.78 -33.53
C ASP A 97 -14.67 -38.93 -34.18
N ASP A 98 -14.07 -40.13 -34.18
CA ASP A 98 -14.70 -41.46 -34.24
C ASP A 98 -15.09 -42.23 -35.53
N TRP A 99 -14.71 -41.91 -36.79
CA TRP A 99 -14.78 -42.91 -37.91
C TRP A 99 -13.68 -42.71 -39.00
N PRO A 100 -13.18 -43.79 -39.66
CA PRO A 100 -12.10 -43.69 -40.62
C PRO A 100 -12.50 -42.99 -41.92
N VAL A 101 -11.65 -42.07 -42.37
CA VAL A 101 -11.75 -41.32 -43.63
C VAL A 101 -11.35 -42.20 -44.81
N TYR A 102 -12.28 -42.51 -45.71
CA TYR A 102 -12.04 -42.56 -47.16
C TYR A 102 -13.35 -42.27 -47.89
N MET A 103 -13.51 -41.06 -48.43
CA MET A 103 -14.56 -40.82 -49.42
C MET A 103 -14.02 -39.87 -50.49
N SER A 104 -13.87 -40.37 -51.72
CA SER A 104 -13.75 -39.53 -52.90
C SER A 104 -15.15 -39.01 -53.23
N ALA A 105 -15.51 -37.84 -52.73
CA ALA A 105 -16.78 -37.21 -53.10
C ALA A 105 -16.59 -36.44 -54.41
N PRO A 106 -17.39 -36.71 -55.46
CA PRO A 106 -17.39 -35.87 -56.66
C PRO A 106 -18.06 -34.53 -56.35
N HIS A 107 -17.57 -33.49 -57.02
CA HIS A 107 -18.06 -32.11 -56.96
C HIS A 107 -19.56 -31.98 -56.71
N HIS A 108 -19.93 -31.26 -55.64
CA HIS A 108 -21.15 -30.47 -55.64
C HIS A 108 -20.97 -29.23 -54.76
N ASN A 109 -21.47 -28.12 -55.28
CA ASN A 109 -21.25 -26.71 -54.90
C ASN A 109 -21.37 -26.37 -53.40
N GLU A 110 -21.91 -27.24 -52.54
CA GLU A 110 -22.05 -26.98 -51.10
C GLU A 110 -20.72 -26.95 -50.35
N LEU A 111 -19.76 -27.81 -50.70
CA LEU A 111 -18.45 -27.84 -50.05
C LEU A 111 -17.63 -26.59 -50.39
N SER A 112 -17.61 -26.18 -51.66
CA SER A 112 -16.97 -24.94 -52.10
C SER A 112 -17.61 -23.71 -51.44
N SER A 113 -18.94 -23.69 -51.30
CA SER A 113 -19.67 -22.59 -50.64
C SER A 113 -19.37 -22.51 -49.15
N ARG A 114 -19.28 -23.66 -48.46
CA ARG A 114 -18.93 -23.70 -47.03
C ARG A 114 -17.47 -23.36 -46.78
N VAL A 115 -16.56 -23.79 -47.64
CA VAL A 115 -15.14 -23.39 -47.58
C VAL A 115 -14.98 -21.92 -47.91
N LEU A 116 -15.71 -21.37 -48.90
CA LEU A 116 -15.72 -19.93 -49.20
C LEU A 116 -16.31 -19.11 -48.05
N MET A 117 -17.35 -19.61 -47.37
CA MET A 117 -17.86 -18.98 -46.16
C MET A 117 -16.84 -19.03 -45.03
N TYR A 118 -16.19 -20.18 -44.79
CA TYR A 118 -15.16 -20.31 -43.76
C TYR A 118 -13.93 -19.42 -44.06
N VAL A 119 -13.52 -19.35 -45.32
CA VAL A 119 -12.40 -18.51 -45.78
C VAL A 119 -12.81 -17.03 -45.78
N SER A 120 -14.05 -16.69 -46.12
CA SER A 120 -14.61 -15.34 -45.94
C SER A 120 -14.66 -14.96 -44.47
N ASP A 121 -15.03 -15.89 -43.58
CA ASP A 121 -15.05 -15.66 -42.14
C ASP A 121 -13.65 -15.55 -41.55
N ILE A 122 -12.64 -16.23 -42.13
CA ILE A 122 -11.21 -16.10 -41.78
C ILE A 122 -10.59 -14.80 -42.35
N ILE A 123 -10.95 -14.42 -43.58
CA ILE A 123 -10.45 -13.20 -44.26
C ILE A 123 -11.10 -11.94 -43.66
N ASN A 124 -12.39 -12.03 -43.28
CA ASN A 124 -13.08 -10.99 -42.52
C ASN A 124 -12.84 -11.15 -41.00
N PHE A 125 -12.16 -12.21 -40.57
CA PHE A 125 -11.67 -12.32 -39.20
C PHE A 125 -10.60 -11.26 -39.03
N ASN A 126 -10.83 -10.32 -38.12
CA ASN A 126 -9.87 -9.27 -37.87
C ASN A 126 -8.65 -9.87 -37.15
N ILE A 127 -7.66 -10.34 -37.91
CA ILE A 127 -6.40 -10.89 -37.40
C ILE A 127 -5.72 -9.89 -36.46
N ASN A 128 -5.92 -8.58 -36.67
CA ASN A 128 -5.43 -7.56 -35.75
C ASN A 128 -6.07 -7.67 -34.36
N GLN A 129 -7.36 -8.02 -34.23
CA GLN A 129 -7.99 -8.25 -32.92
C GLN A 129 -7.39 -9.46 -32.18
N ILE A 130 -7.06 -10.54 -32.90
CA ILE A 130 -6.35 -11.68 -32.30
C ILE A 130 -4.92 -11.26 -31.94
N TRP A 131 -4.22 -10.54 -32.80
CA TRP A 131 -2.85 -10.08 -32.56
C TRP A 131 -2.78 -9.14 -31.36
N ASP A 132 -3.68 -8.18 -31.29
CA ASP A 132 -3.85 -7.24 -30.20
C ASP A 132 -4.14 -7.97 -28.87
N TRP A 133 -4.95 -9.01 -28.93
CA TRP A 133 -5.27 -9.86 -27.77
C TRP A 133 -4.14 -10.82 -27.37
N LEU A 134 -3.39 -11.37 -28.33
CA LEU A 134 -2.29 -12.32 -28.12
C LEU A 134 -0.98 -11.64 -27.72
N PHE A 135 -0.74 -10.42 -28.21
CA PHE A 135 0.52 -9.69 -28.06
C PHE A 135 0.37 -8.33 -27.33
N PRO A 136 -0.23 -8.26 -26.12
CA PRO A 136 -0.36 -7.01 -25.38
C PRO A 136 0.96 -6.23 -25.20
N TRP A 137 2.09 -6.92 -25.12
CA TRP A 137 3.41 -6.29 -24.95
C TRP A 137 3.91 -5.54 -26.18
N GLU A 138 3.40 -5.83 -27.38
CA GLU A 138 3.68 -4.99 -28.55
C GLU A 138 2.84 -3.71 -28.49
N GLN A 139 1.57 -3.83 -28.08
CA GLN A 139 0.70 -2.68 -27.88
C GLN A 139 1.21 -1.73 -26.80
N SER A 140 1.83 -2.26 -25.74
CA SER A 140 2.38 -1.47 -24.65
C SER A 140 3.54 -0.56 -25.09
N LYS A 141 4.18 -0.85 -26.23
CA LYS A 141 5.21 0.00 -26.84
C LYS A 141 4.60 1.16 -27.64
N SER A 142 3.28 1.17 -27.87
CA SER A 142 2.60 2.19 -28.65
C SER A 142 2.82 3.59 -28.08
N ASP A 143 2.86 4.57 -28.98
CA ASP A 143 2.85 6.01 -28.64
C ASP A 143 1.47 6.64 -28.76
N ASP A 144 0.44 5.85 -29.10
CA ASP A 144 -0.95 6.28 -29.09
C ASP A 144 -1.53 6.20 -27.67
N PRO A 145 -1.97 7.33 -27.08
CA PRO A 145 -2.66 7.36 -25.79
C PRO A 145 -3.84 6.41 -25.68
N TRP A 146 -4.63 6.23 -26.76
CA TRP A 146 -5.85 5.42 -26.72
C TRP A 146 -5.56 3.93 -26.61
N VAL A 147 -4.52 3.45 -27.31
CA VAL A 147 -4.06 2.06 -27.20
C VAL A 147 -3.61 1.77 -25.77
N LEU A 148 -2.83 2.66 -25.16
CA LEU A 148 -2.36 2.47 -23.78
C LEU A 148 -3.50 2.56 -22.76
N LEU A 149 -4.47 3.47 -22.95
CA LEU A 149 -5.68 3.55 -22.12
C LEU A 149 -6.55 2.29 -22.22
N GLU A 150 -6.62 1.66 -23.40
CA GLU A 150 -7.36 0.41 -23.54
C GLU A 150 -6.70 -0.73 -22.75
N LEU A 151 -5.36 -0.78 -22.77
CA LEU A 151 -4.61 -1.72 -21.92
C LEU A 151 -4.92 -1.49 -20.44
N THR A 152 -4.99 -0.24 -19.97
CA THR A 152 -5.28 0.06 -18.55
C THR A 152 -6.69 -0.33 -18.12
N ARG A 153 -7.62 -0.48 -19.06
CA ARG A 153 -9.01 -0.91 -18.79
C ARG A 153 -9.20 -2.42 -18.82
N SER A 154 -8.16 -3.18 -19.19
CA SER A 154 -8.23 -4.64 -19.26
C SER A 154 -8.63 -5.26 -17.93
N SER A 155 -9.48 -6.29 -17.98
CA SER A 155 -9.83 -7.10 -16.81
C SER A 155 -8.64 -7.93 -16.31
N ASN A 156 -7.70 -8.27 -17.20
CA ASN A 156 -6.49 -8.99 -16.85
C ASN A 156 -5.53 -8.06 -16.10
N PHE A 157 -5.18 -8.46 -14.87
CA PHE A 157 -4.27 -7.71 -14.00
C PHE A 157 -2.95 -7.36 -14.69
N TRP A 158 -2.29 -8.31 -15.35
CA TRP A 158 -0.97 -8.10 -15.94
C TRP A 158 -1.00 -7.15 -17.13
N ILE A 159 -2.03 -7.28 -17.99
CA ILE A 159 -2.23 -6.37 -19.13
C ILE A 159 -2.45 -4.94 -18.64
N ARG A 160 -3.30 -4.79 -17.62
CA ARG A 160 -3.56 -3.48 -16.99
C ARG A 160 -2.31 -2.86 -16.39
N GLN A 161 -1.54 -3.63 -15.60
CA GLN A 161 -0.28 -3.12 -15.02
C GLN A 161 0.70 -2.68 -16.09
N MET A 162 0.81 -3.45 -17.17
CA MET A 162 1.70 -3.13 -18.28
C MET A 162 1.26 -1.85 -19.01
N GLY A 163 -0.05 -1.64 -19.20
CA GLY A 163 -0.59 -0.39 -19.75
C GLY A 163 -0.27 0.83 -18.86
N VAL A 164 -0.49 0.71 -17.55
CA VAL A 164 -0.16 1.77 -16.57
C VAL A 164 1.33 2.07 -16.57
N ALA A 165 2.19 1.05 -16.52
CA ALA A 165 3.64 1.21 -16.55
C ALA A 165 4.08 1.92 -17.84
N SER A 166 3.50 1.52 -18.98
CA SER A 166 3.81 2.12 -20.28
C SER A 166 3.39 3.58 -20.37
N LEU A 167 2.28 3.98 -19.74
CA LEU A 167 1.91 5.39 -19.57
C LEU A 167 2.87 6.13 -18.65
N ALA A 168 3.21 5.55 -17.49
CA ALA A 168 4.12 6.16 -16.53
C ALA A 168 5.52 6.41 -17.11
N ASP A 169 5.99 5.55 -18.03
CA ASP A 169 7.30 5.63 -18.67
C ASP A 169 7.37 6.67 -19.81
N LYS A 170 6.26 7.35 -20.15
CA LYS A 170 6.27 8.41 -21.19
C LYS A 170 6.85 9.70 -20.62
N VAL A 171 8.05 10.06 -21.06
CA VAL A 171 8.80 11.25 -20.58
C VAL A 171 8.76 12.44 -21.56
N ASN A 172 8.49 12.21 -22.86
CA ASN A 172 8.62 13.22 -23.92
C ASN A 172 7.36 13.39 -24.79
N TRP A 173 6.17 13.16 -24.24
CA TRP A 173 4.96 13.40 -25.02
C TRP A 173 4.65 14.90 -25.15
N PRO A 174 4.08 15.34 -26.27
CA PRO A 174 3.53 16.68 -26.36
C PRO A 174 2.39 16.85 -25.34
N SER A 175 2.26 18.03 -24.74
CA SER A 175 1.36 18.29 -23.60
C SER A 175 -0.12 17.95 -23.85
N TYR A 176 -0.56 17.90 -25.12
CA TYR A 176 -1.93 17.51 -25.46
C TYR A 176 -2.19 16.01 -25.21
N LYS A 177 -1.19 15.13 -25.41
CA LYS A 177 -1.34 13.69 -25.15
C LYS A 177 -1.51 13.40 -23.67
N TYR A 178 -0.71 14.04 -22.82
CA TYR A 178 -0.88 13.95 -21.36
C TYR A 178 -2.27 14.42 -20.93
N ARG A 179 -2.74 15.56 -21.46
CA ARG A 179 -4.08 16.09 -21.17
C ARG A 179 -5.21 15.18 -21.65
N LEU A 180 -5.06 14.56 -22.82
CA LEU A 180 -6.01 13.59 -23.34
C LEU A 180 -6.12 12.39 -22.39
N VAL A 181 -4.99 11.84 -21.95
CA VAL A 181 -4.98 10.78 -20.92
C VAL A 181 -5.62 11.29 -19.64
N ALA A 182 -5.23 12.46 -19.11
CA ALA A 182 -5.78 13.01 -17.88
C ALA A 182 -7.32 13.16 -17.90
N GLN A 183 -7.90 13.44 -19.07
CA GLN A 183 -9.35 13.59 -19.25
C GLN A 183 -10.08 12.25 -19.48
N ALA A 184 -9.42 11.24 -20.05
CA ALA A 184 -10.03 9.97 -20.44
C ALA A 184 -9.69 8.79 -19.52
N CYS A 185 -8.70 8.98 -18.64
CA CYS A 185 -8.21 7.98 -17.70
C CYS A 185 -9.27 7.68 -16.64
N ASP A 186 -9.50 6.39 -16.37
CA ASP A 186 -10.36 5.98 -15.27
C ASP A 186 -9.68 6.22 -13.92
N HIS A 187 -10.48 6.36 -12.87
CA HIS A 187 -9.98 6.77 -11.55
C HIS A 187 -8.96 5.79 -10.95
N ARG A 188 -9.06 4.49 -11.24
CA ARG A 188 -8.09 3.48 -10.78
C ARG A 188 -6.74 3.68 -11.45
N THR A 189 -6.72 3.93 -12.75
CA THR A 189 -5.50 4.25 -13.50
C THR A 189 -4.90 5.59 -13.04
N THR A 190 -5.71 6.59 -12.69
CA THR A 190 -5.20 7.86 -12.14
C THR A 190 -4.44 7.63 -10.83
N VAL A 191 -5.03 6.90 -9.88
CA VAL A 191 -4.34 6.56 -8.62
C VAL A 191 -3.10 5.70 -8.86
N ALA A 192 -3.18 4.76 -9.80
CA ALA A 192 -2.06 3.93 -10.21
C ALA A 192 -0.86 4.76 -10.68
N LEU A 193 -1.08 5.68 -11.62
CA LEU A 193 -0.07 6.62 -12.11
C LEU A 193 0.49 7.50 -10.98
N ALA A 194 -0.34 7.88 -10.02
CA ALA A 194 0.08 8.69 -8.87
C ALA A 194 1.15 8.00 -8.01
N ARG A 195 1.22 6.66 -8.04
CA ARG A 195 2.21 5.86 -7.32
C ARG A 195 3.47 5.52 -8.14
N TYR A 196 3.55 5.94 -9.40
CA TYR A 196 4.78 5.88 -10.17
C TYR A 196 5.61 7.15 -9.95
N PRO A 197 6.90 7.02 -9.55
CA PRO A 197 7.76 8.16 -9.24
C PRO A 197 7.95 9.11 -10.44
N HIS A 198 8.18 8.52 -11.61
CA HIS A 198 8.56 9.22 -12.83
C HIS A 198 7.39 9.62 -13.73
N ALA A 199 6.16 9.23 -13.39
CA ALA A 199 4.99 9.61 -14.17
C ALA A 199 4.88 11.15 -14.24
N SER A 200 4.47 11.68 -15.39
CA SER A 200 4.32 13.13 -15.57
C SER A 200 3.19 13.68 -14.70
N ASP A 201 3.41 14.85 -14.08
CA ASP A 201 2.35 15.53 -13.32
C ASP A 201 1.22 16.04 -14.23
N ALA A 202 1.47 16.13 -15.54
CA ALA A 202 0.47 16.49 -16.53
C ALA A 202 -0.65 15.45 -16.73
N TYR A 203 -0.52 14.26 -16.13
CA TYR A 203 -1.60 13.26 -16.08
C TYR A 203 -2.71 13.60 -15.08
N PHE A 204 -2.48 14.54 -14.17
CA PHE A 204 -3.39 14.83 -13.08
C PHE A 204 -4.05 16.18 -13.28
N LEU A 205 -5.38 16.18 -13.27
CA LEU A 205 -6.13 17.42 -13.35
C LEU A 205 -6.03 18.18 -12.02
N PRO A 206 -5.85 19.51 -12.04
CA PRO A 206 -5.89 20.32 -10.82
C PRO A 206 -7.28 20.28 -10.19
N GLN A 207 -7.37 20.64 -8.91
CA GLN A 207 -8.65 20.71 -8.21
C GLN A 207 -9.61 21.70 -8.92
N PRO A 208 -10.90 21.37 -9.02
CA PRO A 208 -11.89 22.27 -9.59
C PRO A 208 -12.00 23.53 -8.73
N ARG A 209 -12.21 24.69 -9.36
CA ARG A 209 -12.41 25.94 -8.61
C ARG A 209 -13.76 25.89 -7.91
N ILE A 210 -13.74 26.08 -6.60
CA ILE A 210 -14.95 26.19 -5.78
C ILE A 210 -15.32 27.66 -5.65
N HIS A 211 -16.61 27.97 -5.71
CA HIS A 211 -17.07 29.31 -5.37
C HIS A 211 -16.96 29.51 -3.86
N PRO A 212 -16.32 30.59 -3.39
CA PRO A 212 -16.13 30.80 -1.97
C PRO A 212 -17.49 30.83 -1.26
N SER A 213 -17.55 30.16 -0.11
CA SER A 213 -18.74 30.16 0.74
C SER A 213 -19.08 31.60 1.18
N LYS A 214 -20.36 31.84 1.45
CA LYS A 214 -20.80 33.10 2.06
C LYS A 214 -20.40 33.20 3.53
N TYR A 215 -20.10 32.06 4.15
CA TYR A 215 -19.77 31.94 5.56
C TYR A 215 -18.26 31.77 5.76
N SER A 216 -17.79 31.96 6.99
CA SER A 216 -16.39 31.71 7.34
C SER A 216 -16.08 30.21 7.33
N ILE A 217 -14.82 29.85 7.07
CA ILE A 217 -14.42 28.44 7.07
C ILE A 217 -14.70 27.71 8.39
N LEU A 218 -14.59 28.40 9.52
CA LEU A 218 -14.94 27.85 10.83
C LEU A 218 -16.43 27.48 10.91
N HIS A 219 -17.31 28.32 10.35
CA HIS A 219 -18.74 28.02 10.29
C HIS A 219 -19.01 26.78 9.44
N ASP A 220 -18.38 26.68 8.26
CA ASP A 220 -18.57 25.53 7.37
C ASP A 220 -18.05 24.22 7.98
N LEU A 221 -16.93 24.26 8.72
CA LEU A 221 -16.43 23.11 9.48
C LEU A 221 -17.40 22.67 10.59
N LYS A 222 -17.98 23.63 11.32
CA LYS A 222 -19.02 23.35 12.33
C LYS A 222 -20.29 22.79 11.72
N ASP A 223 -20.70 23.31 10.56
CA ASP A 223 -21.85 22.82 9.81
C ASP A 223 -21.63 21.39 9.31
N GLN A 224 -20.42 21.04 8.85
CA GLN A 224 -20.08 19.65 8.52
C GLN A 224 -20.25 18.71 9.72
N LEU A 225 -19.77 19.12 10.90
CA LEU A 225 -19.94 18.34 12.12
C LEU A 225 -21.42 18.23 12.51
N SER A 226 -22.19 19.33 12.42
CA SER A 226 -23.60 19.34 12.83
C SER A 226 -24.45 18.36 12.00
N LYS A 227 -24.16 18.23 10.70
CA LYS A 227 -24.83 17.32 9.77
C LYS A 227 -24.52 15.83 9.99
N LEU A 228 -23.40 15.52 10.65
CA LEU A 228 -23.06 14.13 10.99
C LEU A 228 -23.93 13.63 12.15
N PRO A 229 -24.33 12.34 12.18
CA PRO A 229 -25.14 11.78 13.25
C PRO A 229 -24.43 11.85 14.60
N MET A 230 -25.20 11.76 15.68
CA MET A 230 -24.63 11.54 17.00
C MET A 230 -23.95 10.16 17.06
N PRO A 231 -22.74 10.06 17.63
CA PRO A 231 -22.04 8.80 17.79
C PRO A 231 -22.79 7.93 18.81
N PRO A 232 -22.78 6.59 18.63
CA PRO A 232 -23.56 5.69 19.49
C PRO A 232 -23.04 5.63 20.93
N SER A 233 -21.75 5.92 21.14
CA SER A 233 -21.08 5.87 22.44
C SER A 233 -20.97 7.26 23.07
N VAL A 234 -21.70 7.45 24.17
CA VAL A 234 -21.77 8.72 24.92
C VAL A 234 -20.40 9.14 25.48
N ASN A 235 -19.58 8.18 25.90
CA ASN A 235 -18.23 8.40 26.44
C ASN A 235 -17.15 8.06 25.40
N SER A 236 -17.22 8.66 24.22
CA SER A 236 -16.21 8.50 23.16
C SER A 236 -15.49 9.81 22.85
N CYS A 237 -14.29 9.70 22.30
CA CYS A 237 -13.55 10.88 21.86
C CYS A 237 -14.24 11.61 20.71
N THR A 238 -14.94 10.87 19.84
CA THR A 238 -15.78 11.44 18.78
C THR A 238 -16.87 12.34 19.35
N MET A 239 -17.56 11.89 20.41
CA MET A 239 -18.59 12.69 21.09
C MET A 239 -17.99 13.92 21.77
N TYR A 240 -16.86 13.75 22.45
CA TYR A 240 -16.14 14.85 23.10
C TYR A 240 -15.75 15.94 22.10
N TYR A 241 -15.07 15.59 21.00
CA TYR A 241 -14.63 16.56 20.01
C TYR A 241 -15.79 17.24 19.29
N ARG A 242 -16.88 16.50 19.03
CA ARG A 242 -18.12 17.09 18.48
C ARG A 242 -18.66 18.19 19.41
N PHE A 243 -18.83 17.85 20.70
CA PHE A 243 -19.41 18.76 21.68
C PHE A 243 -18.55 20.01 21.84
N VAL A 244 -17.25 19.82 22.07
CA VAL A 244 -16.28 20.88 22.23
C VAL A 244 -16.25 21.79 21.00
N SER A 245 -16.32 21.25 19.77
CA SER A 245 -16.33 22.06 18.55
C SER A 245 -17.60 22.90 18.35
N LEU A 246 -18.77 22.39 18.77
CA LEU A 246 -20.06 23.04 18.55
C LEU A 246 -20.43 24.02 19.67
N ASP A 247 -20.02 23.77 20.91
CA ASP A 247 -20.32 24.60 22.08
C ASP A 247 -19.14 25.54 22.40
N GLN A 248 -19.33 26.84 22.16
CA GLN A 248 -18.29 27.86 22.40
C GLN A 248 -18.08 28.17 23.90
N ASP A 249 -19.08 27.95 24.75
CA ASP A 249 -19.01 28.34 26.17
C ASP A 249 -18.19 27.32 26.98
N TYR A 250 -18.19 26.05 26.58
CA TYR A 250 -17.38 25.00 27.20
C TYR A 250 -15.87 25.10 26.86
N MET A 251 -15.53 25.63 25.68
CA MET A 251 -14.16 25.76 25.18
C MET A 251 -13.26 26.63 26.08
N PHE A 252 -13.81 27.68 26.68
CA PHE A 252 -13.05 28.69 27.43
C PHE A 252 -13.21 28.60 28.95
N GLN A 253 -14.00 27.65 29.46
CA GLN A 253 -14.21 27.46 30.90
C GLN A 253 -13.20 26.52 31.59
N LYS A 254 -12.21 25.99 30.87
CA LYS A 254 -11.23 25.06 31.45
C LYS A 254 -10.10 25.78 32.21
N ASP A 255 -10.48 26.57 33.21
CA ASP A 255 -9.57 27.08 34.23
C ASP A 255 -9.98 26.47 35.59
N LEU A 256 -9.50 25.25 35.86
CA LEU A 256 -9.85 24.49 37.08
C LEU A 256 -9.36 25.17 38.38
N LEU A 257 -8.56 26.23 38.26
CA LEU A 257 -8.01 27.01 39.36
C LEU A 257 -8.56 28.44 39.44
N GLY A 258 -9.42 28.86 38.52
CA GLY A 258 -10.07 30.18 38.56
C GLY A 258 -9.11 31.35 38.73
N MET A 259 -8.02 31.39 37.95
CA MET A 259 -7.02 32.45 38.02
C MET A 259 -7.13 33.48 36.88
N ASP A 260 -8.09 33.33 35.97
CA ASP A 260 -8.35 34.28 34.86
C ASP A 260 -9.41 35.37 35.15
N PHE A 261 -9.83 35.55 36.42
CA PHE A 261 -10.77 36.62 36.78
C PHE A 261 -10.21 38.05 36.52
N LEU A 262 -8.91 38.18 36.25
CA LEU A 262 -8.26 39.45 35.91
C LEU A 262 -8.02 39.69 34.41
N ALA A 263 -8.27 38.71 33.53
CA ALA A 263 -8.02 38.81 32.10
C ALA A 263 -9.23 39.32 31.28
N HIS A 264 -10.43 39.34 31.88
CA HIS A 264 -11.68 39.64 31.18
C HIS A 264 -11.89 41.12 30.80
N SER A 265 -10.93 42.01 31.04
CA SER A 265 -11.06 43.45 30.80
C SER A 265 -10.21 43.99 29.64
N TYR A 266 -9.32 43.20 29.02
CA TYR A 266 -8.55 43.63 27.86
C TYR A 266 -8.27 42.46 26.90
N THR A 267 -8.98 42.39 25.77
CA THR A 267 -8.60 41.50 24.66
C THR A 267 -7.35 42.06 23.98
N LEU A 268 -6.24 41.33 24.07
CA LEU A 268 -5.02 41.68 23.36
C LEU A 268 -5.19 41.41 21.85
N PRO A 269 -4.61 42.24 20.97
CA PRO A 269 -4.61 41.98 19.53
C PRO A 269 -3.99 40.58 19.24
N GLY A 270 -4.71 39.73 18.50
CA GLY A 270 -4.29 38.37 18.16
C GLY A 270 -4.82 37.26 19.09
N GLU A 271 -5.58 37.57 20.15
CA GLU A 271 -6.25 36.53 20.94
C GLU A 271 -7.42 35.90 20.19
N GLU A 272 -8.20 36.67 19.43
CA GLU A 272 -9.31 36.13 18.63
C GLU A 272 -8.83 35.20 17.51
N GLU A 273 -7.72 35.52 16.86
CA GLU A 273 -7.08 34.65 15.85
C GLU A 273 -6.67 33.31 16.45
N LYS A 274 -6.00 33.33 17.62
CA LYS A 274 -5.65 32.10 18.35
C LYS A 274 -6.86 31.29 18.77
N LYS A 275 -7.93 31.93 19.22
CA LYS A 275 -9.20 31.26 19.57
C LYS A 275 -9.81 30.59 18.33
N ASN A 276 -9.78 31.26 17.17
CA ASN A 276 -10.27 30.69 15.91
C ASN A 276 -9.42 29.52 15.44
N GLU A 277 -8.09 29.60 15.48
CA GLU A 277 -7.19 28.49 15.16
C GLU A 277 -7.44 27.27 16.06
N GLN A 278 -7.60 27.50 17.37
CA GLN A 278 -7.95 26.44 18.32
C GLN A 278 -9.30 25.80 17.96
N ALA A 279 -10.32 26.61 17.66
CA ALA A 279 -11.64 26.11 17.27
C ALA A 279 -11.59 25.29 15.97
N ILE A 280 -10.82 25.72 14.97
CA ILE A 280 -10.56 24.96 13.74
C ILE A 280 -9.86 23.63 14.08
N GLY A 281 -8.85 23.66 14.94
CA GLY A 281 -8.14 22.47 15.41
C GLY A 281 -9.08 21.43 16.01
N PHE A 282 -9.98 21.84 16.90
CA PHE A 282 -10.99 20.94 17.48
C PHE A 282 -11.97 20.41 16.42
N CYS A 283 -12.41 21.24 15.48
CA CYS A 283 -13.28 20.78 14.40
C CYS A 283 -12.60 19.70 13.55
N LEU A 284 -11.32 19.89 13.21
CA LEU A 284 -10.52 18.92 12.47
C LEU A 284 -10.28 17.63 13.26
N GLU A 285 -10.09 17.72 14.57
CA GLU A 285 -10.02 16.53 15.45
C GLU A 285 -11.36 15.77 15.48
N GLY A 286 -12.47 16.50 15.56
CA GLY A 286 -13.81 15.94 15.41
C GLY A 286 -13.96 15.19 14.09
N ILE A 287 -13.75 15.87 12.96
CA ILE A 287 -13.90 15.30 11.62
C ILE A 287 -12.95 14.11 11.43
N SER A 288 -11.69 14.21 11.86
CA SER A 288 -10.73 13.10 11.81
C SER A 288 -11.21 11.90 12.63
N SER A 289 -11.84 12.12 13.78
CA SER A 289 -12.39 11.06 14.60
C SER A 289 -13.62 10.41 13.96
N TYR A 290 -14.55 11.19 13.40
CA TYR A 290 -15.71 10.66 12.66
C TYR A 290 -15.29 9.84 11.44
N THR A 291 -14.40 10.39 10.61
CA THR A 291 -13.98 9.75 9.36
C THR A 291 -13.20 8.46 9.57
N SER A 292 -12.73 8.16 10.79
CA SER A 292 -12.15 6.86 11.13
C SER A 292 -13.15 5.70 11.05
N ASP A 293 -14.46 6.00 11.12
CA ASP A 293 -15.55 5.06 10.85
C ASP A 293 -16.01 5.16 9.37
N PRO A 294 -16.06 4.04 8.63
CA PRO A 294 -16.49 4.02 7.23
C PRO A 294 -17.88 4.62 6.96
N GLN A 295 -18.84 4.49 7.87
CA GLN A 295 -20.20 5.01 7.67
C GLN A 295 -20.20 6.54 7.70
N TYR A 296 -19.57 7.12 8.72
CA TYR A 296 -19.46 8.56 8.84
C TYR A 296 -18.54 9.17 7.78
N ALA A 297 -17.49 8.47 7.37
CA ALA A 297 -16.66 8.85 6.22
C ALA A 297 -17.50 9.04 4.95
N THR A 298 -18.43 8.13 4.68
CA THR A 298 -19.33 8.21 3.52
C THR A 298 -20.24 9.42 3.63
N MET A 299 -20.91 9.60 4.77
CA MET A 299 -21.79 10.76 5.01
C MET A 299 -21.05 12.10 4.94
N PHE A 300 -19.81 12.16 5.41
CA PHE A 300 -18.98 13.36 5.32
C PHE A 300 -18.74 13.76 3.86
N VAL A 301 -18.46 12.79 2.98
CA VAL A 301 -18.27 13.06 1.55
C VAL A 301 -19.59 13.43 0.87
N GLU A 302 -20.69 12.74 1.19
CA GLU A 302 -22.04 13.06 0.69
C GLU A 302 -22.48 14.49 1.05
N ASN A 303 -22.07 14.99 2.22
CA ASN A 303 -22.32 16.36 2.67
C ASN A 303 -21.35 17.41 2.07
N CYS A 304 -20.66 17.08 0.98
CA CYS A 304 -19.67 17.93 0.32
C CYS A 304 -18.44 18.26 1.20
N GLY A 305 -18.11 17.44 2.19
CA GLY A 305 -16.99 17.68 3.10
C GLY A 305 -15.63 17.85 2.39
N LEU A 306 -15.42 17.16 1.26
CA LEU A 306 -14.21 17.33 0.45
C LEU A 306 -14.05 18.75 -0.11
N ALA A 307 -15.15 19.44 -0.45
CA ALA A 307 -15.12 20.81 -0.92
C ALA A 307 -14.74 21.78 0.21
N VAL A 308 -15.24 21.54 1.43
CA VAL A 308 -14.90 22.34 2.63
C VAL A 308 -13.41 22.19 2.97
N LEU A 309 -12.86 20.98 2.89
CA LEU A 309 -11.42 20.76 3.10
C LEU A 309 -10.55 21.45 2.04
N GLN A 310 -11.03 21.53 0.80
CA GLN A 310 -10.32 22.27 -0.24
C GLN A 310 -10.31 23.78 0.07
N GLN A 311 -11.47 24.36 0.40
CA GLN A 311 -11.56 25.77 0.78
C GLN A 311 -10.67 26.08 2.01
N LEU A 312 -10.63 25.18 2.99
CA LEU A 312 -9.75 25.32 4.16
C LEU A 312 -8.27 25.43 3.78
N LEU A 313 -7.80 24.65 2.81
CA LEU A 313 -6.41 24.72 2.35
C LEU A 313 -6.12 25.96 1.51
N GLU A 314 -7.13 26.49 0.80
CA GLU A 314 -7.02 27.74 0.07
C GLU A 314 -6.92 28.94 1.02
N GLU A 315 -7.67 28.93 2.13
CA GLU A 315 -7.63 29.98 3.16
C GLU A 315 -6.44 29.86 4.13
N ILE A 316 -6.11 28.64 4.57
CA ILE A 316 -5.09 28.36 5.59
C ILE A 316 -4.14 27.25 5.11
N PRO A 317 -3.13 27.58 4.26
CA PRO A 317 -2.19 26.62 3.70
C PRO A 317 -1.07 26.21 4.68
N GLU A 318 -1.38 26.06 5.96
CA GLU A 318 -0.40 25.76 7.00
C GLU A 318 -0.11 24.26 7.15
N ASN A 319 1.12 23.92 7.56
CA ASN A 319 1.58 22.53 7.70
C ASN A 319 0.70 21.69 8.64
N TRP A 320 0.21 22.28 9.74
CA TRP A 320 -0.62 21.54 10.70
C TRP A 320 -2.00 21.23 10.11
N VAL A 321 -2.61 22.17 9.37
CA VAL A 321 -3.87 21.96 8.64
C VAL A 321 -3.68 20.88 7.58
N GLN A 322 -2.62 20.95 6.77
CA GLN A 322 -2.31 19.94 5.77
C GLN A 322 -2.19 18.53 6.36
N LEU A 323 -1.58 18.39 7.55
CA LEU A 323 -1.47 17.11 8.24
C LEU A 323 -2.84 16.58 8.71
N TYR A 324 -3.74 17.44 9.20
CA TYR A 324 -5.11 17.03 9.54
C TYR A 324 -5.90 16.62 8.30
N VAL A 325 -5.85 17.42 7.23
CA VAL A 325 -6.52 17.10 5.96
C VAL A 325 -5.98 15.79 5.37
N ALA A 326 -4.66 15.59 5.37
CA ALA A 326 -4.05 14.34 4.94
C ALA A 326 -4.46 13.13 5.80
N THR A 327 -4.66 13.33 7.11
CA THR A 327 -5.16 12.28 8.03
C THR A 327 -6.60 11.92 7.70
N ILE A 328 -7.46 12.93 7.48
CA ILE A 328 -8.84 12.73 7.04
C ILE A 328 -8.87 11.98 5.71
N LEU A 329 -8.11 12.42 4.70
CA LEU A 329 -8.02 11.72 3.42
C LEU A 329 -7.50 10.28 3.55
N SER A 330 -6.54 10.03 4.45
CA SER A 330 -6.08 8.68 4.77
C SER A 330 -7.22 7.81 5.31
N ASN A 331 -8.06 8.35 6.20
CA ASN A 331 -9.24 7.64 6.70
C ASN A 331 -10.26 7.39 5.57
N LEU A 332 -10.56 8.39 4.75
CA LEU A 332 -11.50 8.26 3.62
C LEU A 332 -11.01 7.23 2.59
N SER A 333 -9.69 7.12 2.35
CA SER A 333 -9.11 6.16 1.39
C SER A 333 -9.37 4.70 1.74
N MET A 334 -9.70 4.41 3.00
CA MET A 334 -10.05 3.07 3.47
C MET A 334 -11.39 2.60 2.88
N VAL A 335 -12.29 3.53 2.54
CA VAL A 335 -13.63 3.21 2.03
C VAL A 335 -13.60 3.06 0.50
N PRO A 336 -13.94 1.88 -0.07
CA PRO A 336 -13.92 1.63 -1.50
C PRO A 336 -14.71 2.62 -2.35
N ASP A 337 -15.91 2.93 -1.89
CA ASP A 337 -16.89 3.64 -2.67
C ASP A 337 -16.56 5.13 -2.80
N LEU A 338 -15.59 5.63 -2.02
CA LEU A 338 -15.16 7.02 -2.03
C LEU A 338 -14.05 7.31 -3.04
N LEU A 339 -13.51 6.30 -3.73
CA LEU A 339 -12.46 6.49 -4.75
C LEU A 339 -12.87 7.54 -5.79
N ASP A 340 -14.08 7.42 -6.32
CA ASP A 340 -14.55 8.30 -7.41
C ASP A 340 -14.71 9.75 -6.94
N ALA A 341 -15.22 9.94 -5.72
CA ALA A 341 -15.36 11.28 -5.13
C ALA A 341 -14.01 11.93 -4.87
N ILE A 342 -13.04 11.19 -4.32
CA ILE A 342 -11.68 11.69 -4.03
C ILE A 342 -10.94 12.06 -5.32
N VAL A 343 -11.06 11.24 -6.37
CA VAL A 343 -10.37 11.48 -7.65
C VAL A 343 -11.02 12.63 -8.42
N SER A 344 -12.35 12.67 -8.52
CA SER A 344 -13.07 13.71 -9.27
C SER A 344 -12.93 15.11 -8.68
N THR A 345 -12.73 15.22 -7.37
CA THR A 345 -12.43 16.49 -6.67
C THR A 345 -10.95 16.88 -6.72
N GLY A 346 -10.11 16.11 -7.42
CA GLY A 346 -8.70 16.45 -7.66
C GLY A 346 -7.76 16.18 -6.48
N TRP A 347 -8.18 15.49 -5.43
CA TRP A 347 -7.32 15.21 -4.26
C TRP A 347 -6.13 14.32 -4.59
N VAL A 348 -6.21 13.49 -5.63
CA VAL A 348 -5.05 12.68 -6.09
C VAL A 348 -3.89 13.56 -6.56
N TYR A 349 -4.18 14.70 -7.20
CA TYR A 349 -3.15 15.67 -7.58
C TYR A 349 -2.47 16.28 -6.34
N VAL A 350 -3.27 16.71 -5.35
CA VAL A 350 -2.76 17.27 -4.08
C VAL A 350 -1.92 16.24 -3.32
N LEU A 351 -2.40 15.00 -3.19
CA LEU A 351 -1.67 13.91 -2.55
C LEU A 351 -0.34 13.62 -3.27
N ARG A 352 -0.33 13.68 -4.61
CA ARG A 352 0.91 13.53 -5.37
C ARG A 352 1.90 14.66 -5.09
N LEU A 353 1.46 15.91 -5.02
CA LEU A 353 2.32 17.03 -4.64
C LEU A 353 2.85 16.86 -3.20
N TRP A 354 1.97 16.52 -2.26
CA TRP A 354 2.33 16.28 -0.86
C TRP A 354 3.31 15.11 -0.69
N SER A 355 3.19 14.06 -1.50
CA SER A 355 4.12 12.92 -1.48
C SER A 355 5.58 13.32 -1.74
N ARG A 356 5.82 14.47 -2.38
CA ARG A 356 7.14 15.05 -2.67
C ARG A 356 7.48 16.26 -1.79
N SER A 357 6.66 16.57 -0.79
CA SER A 357 6.91 17.65 0.15
C SER A 357 8.19 17.42 0.95
N SER A 358 8.88 18.51 1.30
CA SER A 358 10.01 18.49 2.23
C SER A 358 9.58 18.11 3.65
N ASN A 359 8.30 18.28 4.00
CA ASN A 359 7.73 17.80 5.23
C ASN A 359 7.50 16.28 5.14
N ALA A 360 8.41 15.51 5.71
CA ALA A 360 8.37 14.06 5.64
C ALA A 360 7.13 13.42 6.27
N ALA A 361 6.52 14.04 7.30
CA ALA A 361 5.30 13.50 7.90
C ALA A 361 4.13 13.59 6.91
N LEU A 362 4.01 14.74 6.23
CA LEU A 362 3.01 14.95 5.20
C LEU A 362 3.25 14.05 3.98
N SER A 363 4.51 13.96 3.53
CA SER A 363 4.92 13.10 2.40
C SER A 363 4.58 11.63 2.66
N LEU A 364 4.96 11.08 3.81
CA LEU A 364 4.68 9.69 4.16
C LEU A 364 3.18 9.40 4.29
N LEU A 365 2.43 10.34 4.87
CA LEU A 365 0.98 10.19 5.00
C LEU A 365 0.32 10.21 3.62
N ALA A 366 0.71 11.13 2.74
CA ALA A 366 0.20 11.17 1.37
C ALA A 366 0.54 9.89 0.58
N LEU A 367 1.76 9.35 0.71
CA LEU A 367 2.16 8.09 0.11
C LEU A 367 1.33 6.90 0.64
N THR A 368 1.03 6.90 1.94
CA THR A 368 0.18 5.88 2.57
C THR A 368 -1.26 5.98 2.06
N THR A 369 -1.82 7.18 1.97
CA THR A 369 -3.15 7.44 1.41
C THR A 369 -3.23 6.99 -0.05
N LEU A 370 -2.23 7.30 -0.88
CA LEU A 370 -2.17 6.82 -2.26
C LEU A 370 -2.10 5.29 -2.33
N ALA A 371 -1.38 4.63 -1.42
CA ALA A 371 -1.32 3.17 -1.35
C ALA A 371 -2.69 2.56 -0.97
N ASN A 372 -3.42 3.16 -0.02
CA ASN A 372 -4.77 2.73 0.35
C ASN A 372 -5.79 2.91 -0.79
N LEU A 373 -5.69 4.02 -1.55
CA LEU A 373 -6.54 4.26 -2.72
C LEU A 373 -6.23 3.24 -3.84
N ASP A 374 -4.99 2.77 -3.91
CA ASP A 374 -4.53 1.87 -4.95
C ASP A 374 -4.91 0.40 -4.72
N ARG A 375 -6.16 0.08 -5.07
CA ARG A 375 -6.74 -1.27 -4.96
C ARG A 375 -6.36 -2.20 -6.09
N ASP A 376 -5.73 -1.66 -7.12
CA ASP A 376 -5.41 -2.37 -8.35
C ASP A 376 -3.98 -2.92 -8.34
N TRP A 377 -3.24 -2.74 -7.24
CA TRP A 377 -1.93 -3.34 -7.05
C TRP A 377 -1.99 -4.79 -6.53
N ILE A 378 -0.86 -5.50 -6.61
CA ILE A 378 -0.74 -6.89 -6.13
C ILE A 378 -0.92 -6.99 -4.61
N TYR A 379 -0.53 -5.94 -3.89
CA TYR A 379 -0.72 -5.79 -2.45
C TYR A 379 -1.91 -4.85 -2.21
N ARG A 380 -2.96 -5.37 -1.58
CA ARG A 380 -4.24 -4.67 -1.32
C ARG A 380 -4.47 -4.45 0.18
N ASP A 381 -3.38 -4.23 0.89
CA ASP A 381 -3.40 -4.06 2.34
C ASP A 381 -3.96 -2.69 2.73
N PHE A 382 -4.60 -2.63 3.89
CA PHE A 382 -5.22 -1.41 4.41
C PHE A 382 -4.46 -0.86 5.61
N TYR A 383 -3.95 0.37 5.50
CA TYR A 383 -3.14 1.01 6.54
C TYR A 383 -3.99 2.03 7.32
N GLN A 384 -4.68 1.56 8.36
CA GLN A 384 -5.43 2.41 9.31
C GLN A 384 -4.54 2.80 10.50
N ASP A 385 -4.34 4.10 10.74
CA ASP A 385 -3.44 4.62 11.79
C ASP A 385 -2.03 4.00 11.73
N MET A 386 -1.57 3.75 10.51
CA MET A 386 -0.25 3.24 10.19
C MET A 386 0.34 4.04 9.06
N VAL A 387 1.66 4.06 8.97
CA VAL A 387 2.39 4.73 7.91
C VAL A 387 3.20 3.69 7.16
N LEU A 388 2.95 3.58 5.85
CA LEU A 388 3.71 2.72 4.96
C LEU A 388 5.04 3.42 4.61
N LEU A 389 6.15 2.87 5.09
CA LEU A 389 7.49 3.39 4.81
C LEU A 389 8.09 2.77 3.55
N HIS A 390 7.76 1.50 3.26
CA HIS A 390 8.20 0.78 2.05
C HIS A 390 7.29 -0.44 1.82
N PRO A 391 6.86 -0.77 0.59
CA PRO A 391 7.06 -0.05 -0.66
C PRO A 391 6.09 1.14 -0.83
N THR A 392 6.63 2.34 -1.04
CA THR A 392 5.81 3.52 -1.30
C THR A 392 5.32 3.60 -2.77
N GLN A 393 5.97 2.87 -3.68
CA GLN A 393 5.76 2.95 -5.13
C GLN A 393 5.54 1.57 -5.76
N ARG A 394 4.84 1.53 -6.90
CA ARG A 394 4.49 0.29 -7.63
C ARG A 394 5.69 -0.43 -8.28
N ASN A 395 6.84 0.22 -8.46
CA ASN A 395 8.04 -0.40 -9.04
C ASN A 395 8.83 -1.27 -8.04
N SER A 396 8.29 -1.51 -6.85
CA SER A 396 9.01 -2.22 -5.79
C SER A 396 8.98 -3.73 -6.00
N GLN A 397 10.11 -4.39 -5.71
CA GLN A 397 10.22 -5.84 -5.74
C GLN A 397 9.24 -6.51 -4.77
N PRO A 398 8.88 -7.78 -5.00
CA PRO A 398 8.08 -8.49 -4.03
C PRO A 398 8.79 -8.55 -2.68
N PHE A 399 8.02 -8.35 -1.61
CA PHE A 399 8.53 -8.42 -0.25
C PHE A 399 8.24 -9.77 0.42
N TYR A 400 9.22 -10.24 1.19
CA TYR A 400 9.23 -11.55 1.84
C TYR A 400 8.93 -11.49 3.33
N ALA A 401 9.13 -10.34 3.97
CA ALA A 401 8.90 -10.15 5.40
C ALA A 401 8.40 -8.73 5.69
N ASP A 402 7.76 -8.58 6.84
CA ASP A 402 7.30 -7.32 7.41
C ASP A 402 8.29 -6.84 8.48
N VAL A 403 8.70 -5.58 8.41
CA VAL A 403 9.32 -4.87 9.53
C VAL A 403 8.28 -3.93 10.11
N VAL A 404 7.89 -4.17 11.36
CA VAL A 404 6.88 -3.37 12.07
C VAL A 404 7.56 -2.54 13.14
N LEU A 405 7.59 -1.22 12.94
CA LEU A 405 8.16 -0.26 13.86
C LEU A 405 7.10 0.29 14.83
N VAL A 406 7.36 0.16 16.12
CA VAL A 406 6.46 0.58 17.20
C VAL A 406 7.19 1.62 18.06
N HIS A 407 6.81 2.89 17.89
CA HIS A 407 7.42 3.98 18.66
C HIS A 407 6.92 3.97 20.12
N GLY A 408 7.57 4.74 21.00
CA GLY A 408 7.12 4.95 22.38
C GLY A 408 6.16 6.14 22.54
N LEU A 409 5.96 6.57 23.79
CA LEU A 409 5.20 7.79 24.12
C LEU A 409 5.81 9.02 23.45
N ARG A 410 4.95 9.97 23.03
CA ARG A 410 5.34 11.15 22.23
C ARG A 410 6.10 10.79 20.95
N GLY A 411 5.99 9.56 20.49
CA GLY A 411 6.60 9.09 19.27
C GLY A 411 5.77 9.42 18.03
N GLY A 412 6.30 9.04 16.89
CA GLY A 412 5.62 9.07 15.60
C GLY A 412 6.60 8.61 14.52
N ALA A 413 6.09 8.17 13.37
CA ALA A 413 6.92 7.56 12.33
C ALA A 413 8.17 8.40 11.98
N VAL A 414 7.99 9.69 11.70
CA VAL A 414 9.10 10.61 11.36
C VAL A 414 9.82 11.15 12.60
N LYS A 415 9.14 11.22 13.74
CA LYS A 415 9.72 11.82 14.95
C LYS A 415 10.72 10.89 15.63
N THR A 416 10.36 9.61 15.68
CA THR A 416 11.15 8.55 16.31
C THR A 416 12.19 8.03 15.32
N TRP A 417 11.78 7.66 14.10
CA TRP A 417 12.62 6.94 13.14
C TRP A 417 13.34 7.87 12.16
N ARG A 418 13.99 8.92 12.65
CA ARG A 418 14.77 9.88 11.83
C ARG A 418 16.26 9.82 12.15
N GLN A 419 17.09 10.34 11.25
CA GLN A 419 18.49 10.58 11.55
C GLN A 419 18.64 11.55 12.73
N ARG A 420 19.70 11.35 13.52
CA ARG A 420 20.02 12.25 14.64
C ARG A 420 20.29 13.66 14.13
N ASP A 421 19.82 14.66 14.88
CA ASP A 421 20.14 16.05 14.57
C ASP A 421 21.66 16.26 14.76
N PRO A 422 22.34 16.97 13.84
CA PRO A 422 23.76 17.26 14.00
C PRO A 422 24.01 18.15 15.21
N ASP A 423 25.17 17.99 15.84
CA ASP A 423 25.60 18.87 16.93
C ASP A 423 25.68 20.32 16.43
N LYS A 424 25.34 21.27 17.32
CA LYS A 424 25.23 22.71 16.98
C LYS A 424 26.50 23.29 16.34
N ASP A 425 27.66 22.71 16.63
CA ASP A 425 28.97 23.15 16.12
C ASP A 425 29.26 22.65 14.69
N ASN A 426 28.54 21.63 14.21
CA ASN A 426 28.73 21.00 12.89
C ASN A 426 27.67 21.40 11.84
N GLN A 427 26.87 22.45 12.10
CA GLN A 427 25.82 22.93 11.20
C GLN A 427 26.35 23.49 9.85
N GLN A 428 27.67 23.65 9.69
CA GLN A 428 28.27 24.22 8.48
C GLN A 428 28.33 23.23 7.31
N ASN A 429 28.24 21.92 7.55
CA ASN A 429 28.13 20.93 6.48
C ASN A 429 26.65 20.59 6.25
N GLN A 430 26.09 21.12 5.16
CA GLN A 430 24.77 20.75 4.64
C GLN A 430 24.76 19.27 4.18
N CYS A 431 24.79 18.34 5.12
CA CYS A 431 24.56 16.94 4.81
C CYS A 431 23.05 16.74 4.68
N VAL A 432 22.61 16.02 3.63
CA VAL A 432 21.21 15.65 3.46
C VAL A 432 20.83 14.67 4.56
N CYS A 433 20.28 15.16 5.66
CA CYS A 433 19.80 14.31 6.74
C CYS A 433 18.58 13.51 6.28
N SER A 434 18.58 12.20 6.54
CA SER A 434 17.42 11.35 6.29
C SER A 434 16.29 11.72 7.26
N PRO A 435 15.15 12.21 6.75
CA PRO A 435 14.01 12.49 7.60
C PRO A 435 13.33 11.22 8.12
N CYS A 436 13.54 10.07 7.48
CA CYS A 436 13.04 8.78 7.95
C CYS A 436 14.01 7.64 7.54
N TRP A 437 14.94 7.27 8.44
CA TRP A 437 16.02 6.33 8.10
C TRP A 437 15.52 4.92 7.70
N PRO A 438 14.40 4.37 8.22
CA PRO A 438 13.92 3.08 7.74
C PRO A 438 13.42 3.16 6.29
N LYS A 439 12.80 4.28 5.90
CA LYS A 439 12.38 4.51 4.50
C LYS A 439 13.59 4.77 3.60
N ASP A 440 14.52 5.62 4.01
CA ASP A 440 15.55 6.10 3.10
C ASP A 440 16.77 5.16 3.03
N TRP A 441 17.10 4.49 4.14
CA TRP A 441 18.27 3.62 4.24
C TRP A 441 17.87 2.15 4.24
N LEU A 442 17.05 1.71 5.20
CA LEU A 442 16.71 0.28 5.34
C LEU A 442 15.96 -0.26 4.11
N ALA A 443 15.03 0.50 3.54
CA ALA A 443 14.34 0.09 2.31
C ALA A 443 15.30 -0.07 1.12
N SER A 444 16.32 0.79 1.02
CA SER A 444 17.35 0.69 -0.04
C SER A 444 18.26 -0.52 0.18
N ASP A 445 18.65 -0.75 1.42
CA ASP A 445 19.61 -1.79 1.81
C ASP A 445 18.97 -3.19 1.87
N CYS A 446 17.64 -3.24 2.07
CA CYS A 446 16.82 -4.44 2.16
C CYS A 446 15.49 -4.25 1.37
N PRO A 447 15.52 -4.23 0.02
CA PRO A 447 14.38 -3.84 -0.81
C PRO A 447 13.21 -4.82 -0.80
N ASN A 448 13.41 -6.06 -0.36
CA ASN A 448 12.35 -7.08 -0.30
C ASN A 448 11.63 -7.12 1.07
N LEU A 449 11.55 -5.97 1.72
CA LEU A 449 10.78 -5.78 2.95
C LEU A 449 9.50 -5.01 2.66
N ARG A 450 8.49 -5.24 3.49
CA ARG A 450 7.47 -4.23 3.74
C ARG A 450 7.79 -3.60 5.08
N ILE A 451 7.93 -2.29 5.13
CA ILE A 451 8.28 -1.54 6.34
C ILE A 451 7.07 -0.67 6.72
N ILE A 452 6.53 -0.92 7.91
CA ILE A 452 5.35 -0.23 8.43
C ILE A 452 5.72 0.39 9.77
N SER A 453 5.47 1.68 9.94
CA SER A 453 5.48 2.29 11.27
C SER A 453 4.05 2.39 11.77
N ILE A 454 3.81 1.91 12.98
CA ILE A 454 2.53 2.15 13.64
C ILE A 454 2.42 3.65 13.95
N GLY A 455 1.24 4.21 13.71
CA GLY A 455 0.92 5.63 13.88
C GLY A 455 -0.18 5.85 14.92
N TYR A 456 -0.24 5.02 15.97
CA TYR A 456 -1.16 5.26 17.06
C TYR A 456 -0.87 6.63 17.68
N ASN A 457 -1.92 7.37 18.03
CA ASN A 457 -1.81 8.70 18.59
C ASN A 457 -1.16 8.62 19.99
N SER A 458 0.17 8.53 20.05
CA SER A 458 0.95 8.55 21.30
C SER A 458 1.27 9.97 21.74
N SER A 459 0.60 10.94 21.14
CA SER A 459 0.96 12.35 21.16
C SER A 459 0.95 12.92 22.56
N LEU A 460 2.13 13.03 23.18
CA LEU A 460 2.42 14.14 24.09
C LEU A 460 3.02 15.34 23.30
N HIS A 461 2.90 15.36 21.97
CA HIS A 461 3.22 16.54 21.12
C HIS A 461 1.97 17.28 20.62
N ARG A 462 0.81 16.65 20.71
CA ARG A 462 -0.50 17.29 20.68
C ARG A 462 -0.87 17.38 22.16
N TRP A 463 -0.98 18.57 22.72
CA TRP A 463 -1.27 18.70 24.15
C TRP A 463 -2.64 18.06 24.43
N GLY A 464 -2.61 16.90 25.08
CA GLY A 464 -3.78 16.09 25.41
C GLY A 464 -4.26 15.23 24.23
N ASP A 465 -4.50 13.95 24.48
CA ASP A 465 -5.82 13.48 24.10
C ASP A 465 -6.78 14.34 24.94
N SER A 466 -7.25 15.46 24.36
CA SER A 466 -8.16 16.38 25.04
C SER A 466 -9.40 15.64 25.55
N CYS A 467 -9.73 14.54 24.85
CA CYS A 467 -10.71 13.56 25.26
C CYS A 467 -10.37 12.94 26.63
N PRO A 468 -11.23 13.10 27.66
CA PRO A 468 -11.04 12.45 28.96
C PRO A 468 -11.53 10.99 28.97
N TYR A 469 -12.11 10.50 27.87
CA TYR A 469 -12.76 9.20 27.76
C TYR A 469 -11.85 8.11 27.16
N GLU A 470 -12.34 6.86 27.15
CA GLU A 470 -11.65 5.67 26.61
C GLU A 470 -10.36 5.27 27.34
N GLN A 471 -10.34 5.40 28.67
CA GLN A 471 -9.20 5.06 29.52
C GLN A 471 -8.70 3.61 29.35
N GLU A 472 -9.59 2.66 29.06
CA GLU A 472 -9.22 1.25 28.85
C GLU A 472 -8.39 1.05 27.58
N LYS A 473 -8.64 1.81 26.51
CA LYS A 473 -7.81 1.81 25.28
C LYS A 473 -6.41 2.40 25.53
N ARG A 474 -6.25 3.10 26.66
CA ARG A 474 -4.98 3.69 27.12
C ARG A 474 -4.18 2.76 28.02
N THR A 475 -4.58 1.50 28.16
CA THR A 475 -3.72 0.48 28.78
C THR A 475 -2.79 -0.14 27.73
N ILE A 476 -1.67 -0.72 28.16
CA ILE A 476 -0.78 -1.52 27.30
C ILE A 476 -1.57 -2.65 26.63
N ASP A 477 -2.47 -3.31 27.37
CA ASP A 477 -3.32 -4.39 26.83
C ASP A 477 -4.32 -3.87 25.80
N GLY A 478 -5.13 -2.86 26.15
CA GLY A 478 -6.14 -2.28 25.27
C GLY A 478 -5.54 -1.73 23.98
N ARG A 479 -4.42 -1.02 24.08
CA ARG A 479 -3.68 -0.50 22.92
C ARG A 479 -3.12 -1.64 22.08
N SER A 480 -2.56 -2.69 22.69
CA SER A 480 -2.04 -3.84 21.95
C SER A 480 -3.15 -4.57 21.18
N ARG A 481 -4.33 -4.73 21.77
CA ARG A 481 -5.52 -5.31 21.10
C ARG A 481 -6.01 -4.47 19.94
N GLU A 482 -6.03 -3.15 20.09
CA GLU A 482 -6.36 -2.24 18.99
C GLU A 482 -5.35 -2.35 17.84
N LEU A 483 -4.06 -2.38 18.17
CA LEU A 483 -2.99 -2.53 17.19
C LEU A 483 -3.06 -3.88 16.47
N LEU A 484 -3.29 -4.98 17.19
CA LEU A 484 -3.46 -6.31 16.62
C LEU A 484 -4.54 -6.33 15.53
N LYS A 485 -5.73 -5.79 15.82
CA LYS A 485 -6.84 -5.71 14.85
C LYS A 485 -6.47 -4.89 13.61
N LYS A 486 -5.79 -3.75 13.80
CA LYS A 486 -5.36 -2.90 12.68
C LYS A 486 -4.25 -3.58 11.85
N LEU A 487 -3.29 -4.25 12.50
CA LEU A 487 -2.20 -4.98 11.83
C LEU A 487 -2.74 -6.16 11.02
N GLN A 488 -3.72 -6.88 11.57
CA GLN A 488 -4.38 -7.99 10.88
C GLN A 488 -5.12 -7.51 9.63
N LYS A 489 -5.83 -6.37 9.71
CA LYS A 489 -6.45 -5.71 8.54
C LYS A 489 -5.42 -5.26 7.50
N ALA A 490 -4.23 -4.85 7.93
CA ALA A 490 -3.09 -4.53 7.08
C ALA A 490 -2.37 -5.79 6.54
N GLY A 491 -2.90 -7.01 6.77
CA GLY A 491 -2.31 -8.25 6.30
C GLY A 491 -1.01 -8.67 7.00
N VAL A 492 -0.64 -8.00 8.10
CA VAL A 492 0.53 -8.38 8.91
C VAL A 492 0.28 -9.72 9.59
N GLY A 493 1.27 -10.60 9.58
CA GLY A 493 1.12 -12.00 10.02
C GLY A 493 0.73 -12.97 8.90
N SER A 494 0.59 -12.50 7.66
CA SER A 494 0.59 -13.38 6.48
C SER A 494 1.99 -13.78 6.01
N ARG A 495 3.02 -13.16 6.61
CA ARG A 495 4.43 -13.30 6.28
C ARG A 495 5.25 -13.17 7.57
N PRO A 496 6.52 -13.62 7.56
CA PRO A 496 7.48 -13.38 8.63
C PRO A 496 7.52 -11.92 9.10
N ILE A 497 7.59 -11.71 10.43
CA ILE A 497 7.57 -10.41 11.07
C ILE A 497 8.88 -10.17 11.83
N ILE A 498 9.46 -8.99 11.64
CA ILE A 498 10.55 -8.44 12.45
C ILE A 498 10.02 -7.22 13.17
N TRP A 499 10.03 -7.25 14.50
CA TRP A 499 9.54 -6.14 15.32
C TRP A 499 10.67 -5.19 15.68
N ILE A 500 10.41 -3.89 15.64
CA ILE A 500 11.34 -2.87 16.12
C ILE A 500 10.61 -1.95 17.10
N GLY A 501 10.95 -2.03 18.38
CA GLY A 501 10.31 -1.28 19.45
C GLY A 501 11.23 -0.22 20.05
N HIS A 502 10.70 1.00 20.27
CA HIS A 502 11.37 2.01 21.09
C HIS A 502 10.57 2.30 22.36
N SER A 503 11.24 2.32 23.51
CA SER A 503 10.63 2.66 24.80
C SER A 503 9.34 1.84 25.05
N MET A 504 8.21 2.49 25.39
CA MET A 504 6.92 1.84 25.58
C MET A 504 6.49 0.97 24.38
N GLY A 505 6.91 1.30 23.16
CA GLY A 505 6.61 0.51 21.96
C GLY A 505 7.13 -0.92 22.04
N GLY A 506 8.26 -1.13 22.74
CA GLY A 506 8.77 -2.48 23.01
C GLY A 506 7.89 -3.27 23.98
N LEU A 507 7.25 -2.61 24.95
CA LEU A 507 6.29 -3.25 25.85
C LEU A 507 5.00 -3.65 25.11
N LEU A 508 4.52 -2.80 24.20
CA LEU A 508 3.40 -3.15 23.33
C LEU A 508 3.73 -4.37 22.47
N ILE A 509 4.95 -4.47 21.90
CA ILE A 509 5.38 -5.67 21.16
C ILE A 509 5.32 -6.91 22.06
N LYS A 510 5.82 -6.85 23.30
CA LYS A 510 5.73 -7.99 24.23
C LYS A 510 4.28 -8.41 24.46
N GLN A 511 3.39 -7.44 24.70
CA GLN A 511 1.96 -7.72 24.93
C GLN A 511 1.29 -8.30 23.67
N ILE A 512 1.60 -7.78 22.48
CA ILE A 512 1.14 -8.32 21.19
C ILE A 512 1.55 -9.79 21.05
N LEU A 513 2.79 -10.14 21.39
CA LEU A 513 3.28 -11.52 21.33
C LEU A 513 2.62 -12.42 22.37
N SER A 514 2.47 -11.96 23.62
CA SER A 514 1.77 -12.71 24.68
C SER A 514 0.32 -13.00 24.28
N LEU A 515 -0.42 -12.00 23.79
CA LEU A 515 -1.77 -12.18 23.24
C LEU A 515 -1.78 -13.16 22.06
N GLY A 516 -0.79 -13.10 21.18
CA GLY A 516 -0.64 -14.06 20.08
C GLY A 516 -0.37 -15.50 20.55
N GLN A 517 0.20 -15.71 21.73
CA GLN A 517 0.37 -17.06 22.29
C GLN A 517 -0.91 -17.56 22.98
N GLN A 518 -1.69 -16.66 23.58
CA GLN A 518 -2.85 -16.99 24.41
C GLN A 518 -4.14 -17.09 23.58
N GLU A 519 -4.28 -16.28 22.53
CA GLU A 519 -5.51 -16.12 21.77
C GLU A 519 -5.34 -16.58 20.32
N ASN A 520 -6.12 -17.59 19.91
CA ASN A 520 -6.04 -18.16 18.56
C ASN A 520 -6.26 -17.12 17.44
N GLU A 521 -7.08 -16.09 17.68
CA GLU A 521 -7.36 -14.99 16.73
C GLU A 521 -6.08 -14.22 16.33
N PHE A 522 -5.09 -14.16 17.23
CA PHE A 522 -3.85 -13.41 17.07
C PHE A 522 -2.62 -14.30 16.93
N SER A 523 -2.81 -15.62 16.80
CA SER A 523 -1.73 -16.62 16.74
C SER A 523 -0.71 -16.40 15.63
N GLN A 524 -1.11 -15.76 14.53
CA GLN A 524 -0.20 -15.37 13.44
C GLN A 524 0.91 -14.41 13.89
N PHE A 525 0.66 -13.55 14.88
CA PHE A 525 1.66 -12.57 15.33
C PHE A 525 2.80 -13.25 16.11
N ALA A 526 2.48 -14.24 16.95
CA ALA A 526 3.50 -15.05 17.60
C ALA A 526 4.19 -15.98 16.59
N SER A 527 3.43 -16.76 15.83
CA SER A 527 3.97 -17.79 14.93
C SER A 527 4.80 -17.25 13.75
N GLN A 528 4.51 -16.04 13.26
CA GLN A 528 5.30 -15.42 12.19
C GLN A 528 6.46 -14.57 12.69
N THR A 529 6.63 -14.36 14.00
CA THR A 529 7.74 -13.54 14.49
C THR A 529 9.07 -14.25 14.29
N GLN A 530 9.98 -13.60 13.56
CA GLN A 530 11.32 -14.10 13.25
C GLN A 530 12.44 -13.29 13.91
N GLY A 531 12.13 -12.13 14.51
CA GLY A 531 13.12 -11.36 15.26
C GLY A 531 12.55 -10.12 15.90
N VAL A 532 13.25 -9.64 16.92
CA VAL A 532 12.86 -8.45 17.67
C VAL A 532 14.08 -7.56 17.93
N ILE A 533 13.92 -6.25 17.68
CA ILE A 533 14.91 -5.22 18.00
C ILE A 533 14.30 -4.25 19.01
N PHE A 534 15.03 -3.93 20.08
CA PHE A 534 14.60 -2.99 21.10
C PHE A 534 15.56 -1.81 21.26
N TYR A 535 14.99 -0.61 21.44
CA TYR A 535 15.70 0.62 21.73
C TYR A 535 15.20 1.22 23.05
N SER A 536 16.04 1.26 24.09
CA SER A 536 15.75 1.81 25.42
C SER A 536 14.37 1.39 25.95
N VAL A 537 14.05 0.10 25.88
CA VAL A 537 12.76 -0.43 26.34
C VAL A 537 12.85 -0.74 27.82
N PRO A 538 11.96 -0.23 28.69
CA PRO A 538 12.02 -0.49 30.14
C PRO A 538 11.48 -1.89 30.45
N HIS A 539 12.25 -2.93 30.15
CA HIS A 539 11.83 -4.33 30.25
C HIS A 539 11.49 -4.77 31.68
N HIS A 540 12.06 -4.11 32.69
CA HIS A 540 11.81 -4.35 34.12
C HIS A 540 11.12 -3.14 34.80
N GLY A 541 10.59 -2.20 34.00
CA GLY A 541 10.08 -0.90 34.47
C GLY A 541 11.19 0.15 34.58
N SER A 542 10.86 1.43 34.79
CA SER A 542 11.88 2.46 34.95
C SER A 542 11.77 3.18 36.30
N SER A 543 12.89 3.25 37.03
CA SER A 543 13.03 4.00 38.29
C SER A 543 12.82 5.51 38.14
N VAL A 544 12.74 6.03 36.91
CA VAL A 544 12.34 7.41 36.63
C VAL A 544 10.86 7.67 36.85
N VAL A 545 10.04 6.62 36.76
CA VAL A 545 8.62 6.69 37.07
C VAL A 545 8.43 6.96 38.57
N ASP A 546 9.44 6.72 39.42
CA ASP A 546 9.37 7.01 40.85
C ASP A 546 9.81 8.45 41.22
N VAL A 547 10.70 9.07 40.42
CA VAL A 547 11.31 10.39 40.74
C VAL A 547 10.67 11.56 39.99
N LEU A 548 10.20 11.36 38.74
CA LEU A 548 9.43 12.39 38.00
C LEU A 548 7.96 12.46 38.43
N MET A 549 7.52 11.55 39.33
CA MET A 549 6.19 11.55 39.94
C MET A 549 6.01 12.60 41.06
N TYR A 550 6.95 13.55 41.23
CA TYR A 550 6.87 14.58 42.29
C TYR A 550 6.98 16.06 41.87
N ALA A 551 7.17 16.42 40.60
CA ALA A 551 7.28 17.83 40.20
C ALA A 551 6.13 18.26 39.28
N LYS A 552 5.08 18.90 39.82
CA LYS A 552 4.04 19.77 39.19
C LYS A 552 3.32 19.34 37.88
N TYR A 553 3.80 18.35 37.12
CA TYR A 553 3.25 17.79 35.87
C TYR A 553 2.30 16.59 36.14
N LEU A 554 1.70 16.61 37.34
CA LEU A 554 1.23 15.48 38.13
C LEU A 554 -0.19 15.66 38.61
N LEU A 555 -1.09 15.92 37.68
CA LEU A 555 -2.51 15.80 38.02
C LEU A 555 -3.16 14.62 37.29
N PHE A 556 -2.65 14.20 36.12
CA PHE A 556 -3.22 13.06 35.37
C PHE A 556 -2.17 12.35 34.50
N PRO A 557 -1.28 11.48 35.05
CA PRO A 557 -0.45 10.61 34.20
C PRO A 557 -1.37 9.70 33.37
N SER A 558 -1.05 9.50 32.10
CA SER A 558 -1.83 8.60 31.24
C SER A 558 -1.77 7.17 31.79
N VAL A 559 -2.80 6.37 31.51
CA VAL A 559 -2.91 5.00 32.04
C VAL A 559 -1.68 4.16 31.65
N GLU A 560 -1.10 4.39 30.46
CA GLU A 560 0.13 3.74 30.01
C GLU A 560 1.33 4.07 30.90
N VAL A 561 1.46 5.33 31.34
CA VAL A 561 2.55 5.76 32.23
C VAL A 561 2.39 5.14 33.61
N GLN A 562 1.16 5.02 34.10
CA GLN A 562 0.86 4.36 35.37
C GLN A 562 1.22 2.86 35.35
N GLU A 563 1.00 2.19 34.21
CA GLU A 563 1.35 0.77 34.06
C GLU A 563 2.86 0.49 33.96
N MET A 564 3.69 1.52 33.69
CA MET A 564 5.14 1.40 33.50
C MET A 564 5.99 1.61 34.78
N HIS A 565 5.37 1.60 35.97
CA HIS A 565 6.10 1.73 37.24
C HIS A 565 7.03 0.54 37.51
N THR A 566 8.17 0.83 38.15
CA THR A 566 9.13 -0.18 38.60
C THR A 566 8.43 -1.18 39.54
N HIS A 567 8.70 -2.48 39.41
CA HIS A 567 8.12 -3.57 40.21
C HIS A 567 6.63 -3.89 39.97
N SER A 568 6.04 -3.43 38.86
CA SER A 568 4.70 -3.89 38.44
C SER A 568 4.69 -5.42 38.24
N PRO A 569 3.84 -6.19 38.96
CA PRO A 569 3.78 -7.64 38.80
C PRO A 569 3.34 -8.03 37.38
N LYS A 570 2.49 -7.20 36.76
CA LYS A 570 2.05 -7.36 35.37
C LYS A 570 3.21 -7.25 34.38
N LEU A 571 4.11 -6.27 34.58
CA LEU A 571 5.25 -6.07 33.69
C LEU A 571 6.30 -7.16 33.85
N SER A 572 6.56 -7.61 35.07
CA SER A 572 7.47 -8.73 35.35
C SER A 572 6.96 -10.03 34.73
N LEU A 573 5.66 -10.33 34.85
CA LEU A 573 5.05 -11.49 34.21
C LEU A 573 5.15 -11.41 32.68
N LEU A 574 4.80 -10.25 32.10
CA LEU A 574 4.90 -10.02 30.66
C LEU A 574 6.34 -10.20 30.15
N HIS A 575 7.33 -9.75 30.93
CA HIS A 575 8.73 -9.95 30.62
C HIS A 575 9.12 -11.43 30.62
N GLN A 576 8.74 -12.17 31.66
CA GLN A 576 9.05 -13.60 31.79
C GLN A 576 8.43 -14.41 30.65
N GLU A 577 7.16 -14.14 30.31
CA GLU A 577 6.48 -14.76 29.17
C GLU A 577 7.23 -14.50 27.86
N PHE A 578 7.63 -13.26 27.61
CA PHE A 578 8.41 -12.89 26.43
C PHE A 578 9.75 -13.63 26.36
N VAL A 579 10.53 -13.65 27.45
CA VAL A 579 11.84 -14.34 27.47
C VAL A 579 11.67 -15.83 27.21
N ASN A 580 10.66 -16.46 27.83
CA ASN A 580 10.34 -17.86 27.61
C ASN A 580 9.97 -18.11 26.13
N PHE A 581 9.09 -17.29 25.55
CA PHE A 581 8.69 -17.40 24.15
C PHE A 581 9.88 -17.30 23.19
N MET A 582 10.73 -16.30 23.36
CA MET A 582 11.89 -16.09 22.50
C MET A 582 12.89 -17.25 22.61
N THR A 583 13.12 -17.77 23.82
CA THR A 583 14.06 -18.86 24.08
C THR A 583 13.55 -20.18 23.50
N VAL A 584 12.29 -20.54 23.76
CA VAL A 584 11.68 -21.79 23.27
C VAL A 584 11.66 -21.83 21.74
N ASN A 585 11.35 -20.70 21.10
CA ASN A 585 11.27 -20.62 19.64
C ASN A 585 12.60 -20.24 18.97
N SER A 586 13.68 -20.09 19.74
CA SER A 586 15.00 -19.68 19.24
C SER A 586 14.97 -18.40 18.39
N ILE A 587 14.14 -17.43 18.76
CA ILE A 587 13.97 -16.18 18.03
C ILE A 587 15.09 -15.20 18.42
N PRO A 588 15.85 -14.65 17.46
CA PRO A 588 16.92 -13.71 17.75
C PRO A 588 16.37 -12.38 18.31
N CYS A 589 17.13 -11.78 19.24
CA CYS A 589 16.83 -10.49 19.85
C CYS A 589 18.07 -9.59 19.84
N LEU A 590 17.91 -8.32 19.46
CA LEU A 590 18.95 -7.29 19.51
C LEU A 590 18.43 -6.09 20.31
N SER A 591 19.17 -5.66 21.32
CA SER A 591 18.73 -4.58 22.21
C SER A 591 19.79 -3.50 22.36
N PHE A 592 19.35 -2.25 22.38
CA PHE A 592 20.18 -1.07 22.62
C PHE A 592 19.74 -0.35 23.90
N GLY A 593 20.70 -0.04 24.77
CA GLY A 593 20.47 0.70 26.02
C GLY A 593 21.13 2.08 26.01
N GLU A 594 20.46 3.06 26.60
CA GLU A 594 20.98 4.42 26.74
C GLU A 594 22.02 4.55 27.86
N ASN A 595 22.96 5.48 27.69
CA ASN A 595 23.99 5.79 28.70
C ASN A 595 24.12 7.29 28.96
N ALA A 596 23.23 8.12 28.40
CA ALA A 596 23.20 9.56 28.65
C ALA A 596 21.82 10.02 29.13
N LYS A 597 21.82 11.05 29.97
CA LYS A 597 20.58 11.64 30.51
C LYS A 597 19.86 12.48 29.44
N THR A 598 18.57 12.28 29.32
CA THR A 598 17.68 13.01 28.40
C THR A 598 17.27 14.35 28.99
N THR A 599 17.23 15.40 28.16
CA THR A 599 16.77 16.74 28.56
C THR A 599 15.30 16.93 28.21
N PHE A 600 14.44 17.20 29.19
CA PHE A 600 13.00 17.40 28.98
C PHE A 600 12.63 18.89 29.04
N GLY A 601 12.70 19.59 27.91
CA GLY A 601 12.44 21.03 27.89
C GLY A 601 13.53 21.86 28.57
N ARG A 602 13.39 23.19 28.58
CA ARG A 602 14.46 24.10 29.02
C ARG A 602 14.63 24.18 30.54
N THR A 603 13.61 23.84 31.31
CA THR A 603 13.56 24.08 32.76
C THR A 603 13.64 22.81 33.61
N LEU A 604 13.58 21.61 33.01
CA LEU A 604 13.61 20.36 33.78
C LEU A 604 15.02 19.77 33.85
N PRO A 605 15.36 19.10 34.97
CA PRO A 605 16.64 18.41 35.10
C PRO A 605 16.78 17.31 34.04
N LYS A 606 18.03 17.01 33.65
CA LYS A 606 18.32 15.87 32.78
C LYS A 606 18.10 14.57 33.56
N VAL A 607 17.39 13.62 32.96
CA VAL A 607 17.05 12.34 33.59
C VAL A 607 17.42 11.18 32.68
N LEU A 608 18.04 10.14 33.25
CA LEU A 608 18.28 8.86 32.56
C LEU A 608 16.96 8.11 32.54
N VAL A 609 16.28 8.03 31.40
CA VAL A 609 14.88 7.60 31.28
C VAL A 609 14.74 6.11 31.54
N VAL A 610 15.68 5.30 31.06
CA VAL A 610 15.68 3.84 31.28
C VAL A 610 17.10 3.42 31.68
N PRO A 611 17.30 2.96 32.92
CA PRO A 611 18.59 2.40 33.35
C PRO A 611 19.01 1.18 32.51
N LEU A 612 20.31 0.93 32.41
CA LEU A 612 20.85 -0.17 31.60
C LEU A 612 20.30 -1.53 32.04
N GLU A 613 20.14 -1.73 33.35
CA GLU A 613 19.61 -2.93 33.99
C GLU A 613 18.15 -3.21 33.60
N SER A 614 17.39 -2.16 33.30
CA SER A 614 16.02 -2.30 32.79
C SER A 614 15.98 -2.41 31.27
N SER A 615 16.93 -1.81 30.57
CA SER A 615 16.99 -1.85 29.10
C SER A 615 17.50 -3.17 28.53
N ASP A 616 18.20 -3.97 29.33
CA ASP A 616 18.65 -5.30 28.95
C ASP A 616 17.53 -6.33 29.18
N PRO A 617 17.03 -7.02 28.13
CA PRO A 617 16.04 -8.07 28.30
C PRO A 617 16.60 -9.38 28.88
N GLY A 618 17.93 -9.51 29.03
CA GLY A 618 18.58 -10.74 29.48
C GLY A 618 18.66 -11.84 28.41
N ILE A 619 18.29 -11.53 27.15
CA ILE A 619 18.36 -12.43 26.00
C ILE A 619 18.90 -11.72 24.75
N GLY A 620 19.60 -12.48 23.90
CA GLY A 620 20.17 -11.95 22.67
C GLY A 620 21.35 -11.01 22.90
N LYS A 621 21.66 -10.16 21.91
CA LYS A 621 22.78 -9.22 21.98
C LYS A 621 22.30 -7.89 22.56
N PHE A 622 22.93 -7.44 23.65
CA PHE A 622 22.70 -6.13 24.25
C PHE A 622 23.89 -5.18 23.98
N VAL A 623 23.60 -3.95 23.57
CA VAL A 623 24.61 -2.93 23.25
C VAL A 623 24.28 -1.62 23.96
N SER A 624 25.14 -1.18 24.86
CA SER A 624 25.05 0.16 25.45
C SER A 624 25.58 1.20 24.47
N VAL A 625 24.83 2.28 24.25
CA VAL A 625 25.21 3.39 23.37
C VAL A 625 25.34 4.70 24.16
N PRO A 626 26.32 5.58 23.84
CA PRO A 626 26.53 6.85 24.52
C PRO A 626 25.50 7.92 24.10
N ASN A 627 24.23 7.53 24.04
CA ASN A 627 23.12 8.36 23.60
C ASN A 627 22.09 8.52 24.72
N ASP A 628 21.24 9.54 24.56
CA ASP A 628 20.05 9.71 25.38
C ASP A 628 18.87 8.88 24.86
N HIS A 629 17.76 8.87 25.60
CA HIS A 629 16.57 8.07 25.31
C HIS A 629 15.97 8.34 23.94
N ILE A 630 16.02 9.60 23.51
CA ILE A 630 15.44 10.04 22.25
C ILE A 630 16.34 9.63 21.08
N ASN A 631 17.66 9.69 21.25
CA ASN A 631 18.63 9.46 20.19
C ASN A 631 19.13 8.01 20.09
N THR A 632 18.79 7.15 21.04
CA THR A 632 19.16 5.71 21.01
C THR A 632 18.58 4.98 19.78
N CYS A 633 17.44 5.42 19.23
CA CYS A 633 16.85 4.90 17.99
C CYS A 633 17.16 5.76 16.73
N LYS A 634 18.05 6.75 16.85
CA LYS A 634 18.39 7.71 15.80
C LYS A 634 19.85 7.59 15.41
N PRO A 635 20.17 6.72 14.43
CA PRO A 635 21.53 6.65 13.90
C PRO A 635 21.94 8.00 13.31
N CYS A 636 23.21 8.38 13.48
CA CYS A 636 23.74 9.63 12.93
C CYS A 636 24.12 9.53 11.44
N SER A 637 24.38 8.33 10.94
CA SER A 637 24.67 8.02 9.53
C SER A 637 24.41 6.53 9.25
N LYS A 638 24.58 6.09 7.99
CA LYS A 638 24.58 4.67 7.67
C LYS A 638 25.74 3.92 8.33
N ASP A 639 26.84 4.58 8.70
CA ASP A 639 27.99 3.92 9.33
C ASP A 639 27.87 3.86 10.87
N ASP A 640 26.84 4.50 11.44
CA ASP A 640 26.55 4.41 12.88
C ASP A 640 26.30 2.95 13.28
N ILE A 641 26.91 2.52 14.39
CA ILE A 641 26.76 1.17 14.94
C ILE A 641 25.30 0.79 15.16
N ILE A 642 24.43 1.75 15.50
CA ILE A 642 22.99 1.55 15.65
C ILE A 642 22.39 1.03 14.34
N TYR A 643 22.69 1.68 13.21
CA TYR A 643 22.16 1.29 11.92
C TYR A 643 22.82 0.03 11.39
N GLN A 644 24.16 -0.08 11.47
CA GLN A 644 24.90 -1.24 10.97
C GLN A 644 24.43 -2.54 11.63
N LEU A 645 24.29 -2.56 12.95
CA LEU A 645 23.80 -3.74 13.67
C LEU A 645 22.34 -4.04 13.34
N THR A 646 21.49 -3.02 13.26
CA THR A 646 20.07 -3.18 12.88
C THR A 646 19.92 -3.74 11.48
N CYS A 647 20.67 -3.20 10.51
CA CYS A 647 20.62 -3.62 9.13
C CYS A 647 21.16 -5.04 8.96
N SER A 648 22.30 -5.37 9.60
CA SER A 648 22.84 -6.73 9.61
C SER A 648 21.83 -7.73 10.18
N PHE A 649 21.24 -7.43 11.33
CA PHE A 649 20.24 -8.29 11.97
C PHE A 649 19.04 -8.57 11.06
N VAL A 650 18.50 -7.53 10.42
CA VAL A 650 17.39 -7.66 9.47
C VAL A 650 17.79 -8.48 8.24
N ARG A 651 18.99 -8.25 7.68
CA ARG A 651 19.52 -9.02 6.54
C ARG A 651 19.69 -10.49 6.89
N ASP A 652 20.23 -10.80 8.06
CA ASP A 652 20.48 -12.17 8.50
C ASP A 652 19.17 -12.97 8.60
N ILE A 653 18.12 -12.36 9.18
CA ILE A 653 16.78 -12.96 9.22
C ILE A 653 16.21 -13.14 7.81
N LEU A 654 16.34 -12.14 6.93
CA LEU A 654 15.90 -12.27 5.54
C LEU A 654 16.62 -13.38 4.77
N HIS A 655 17.91 -13.57 5.03
CA HIS A 655 18.68 -14.67 4.45
C HIS A 655 18.20 -16.03 4.97
N GLN A 656 17.78 -16.12 6.24
CA GLN A 656 17.20 -17.34 6.80
C GLN A 656 15.82 -17.64 6.20
N ILE A 657 14.95 -16.64 6.06
CA ILE A 657 13.60 -16.79 5.46
C ILE A 657 13.66 -17.27 3.99
N ARG A 658 14.71 -16.92 3.27
CA ARG A 658 14.88 -17.29 1.85
C ARG A 658 15.44 -18.69 1.63
N ARG A 659 16.08 -19.29 2.63
CA ARG A 659 16.61 -20.65 2.56
C ARG A 659 15.48 -21.63 2.84
#